data_AF-A0A7W3IQM3-F1
#
_entry.id   AF-A0A7W3IQM3-F1
#
_cell.length_a   1.000
_cell.length_b   1.000
_cell.length_c   1.000
_cell.angle_alpha   90.00
_cell.angle_beta   90.00
_cell.angle_gamma   90.00
#
_symmetry.space_group_name_H-M   'P 1'
#
loop_
_entity.id
_entity.type
_entity.pdbx_description
1 polymer ?
#
loop_
_entity_poly.entity_id
_entity_poly.type
_entity_poly.pdbx_seq_one_letter_code
_entity_poly.pdbx_strand_id
1 'polypeptide(L)'
;MTPPDVGGGPLGAAPVPAPSPPASPAPTPSSDERTQRPHPLTPVLRGWFVLVAIGLAVVRQTFENGDDNPFDALLRLGLAWLLLIIVGIVAVAALAGFVSWYFTRFVIDDTELRVESGALFKSSRRLAFERVQSVDLLQPLLARVFGLCELRIEAGAGDRPIRLRYLRRADADRFRTFLLARAQGDRSSFASTENAARASLFTDLSVEDQPVVTIKPQQLVLGFLLSTEWLIALGFVIIALIATQIFGVTFYALPGLVPLAFGAISLIGRRVIAQFNYTLAESVRGLRITRGLTNLSSQSVPLDRIQGLTICQSILWRPFGWYRVDVSVLGYGAGNDSGESRSDVSRILLPVATAEQLRVALARVLPGVDLGAVELHRSPRRAAFLRPFDAWTFRYGWDDRVVVARAGVLVNDTTVVPHARVQSARVEQGPLQRLLGLASAHLDSPKGPVRLVGRHLAAADARALVVTELDRQRASLAALAAARRPPEPPPVDAEVLDRFRLTEPELLGEGGETRVYALGPAEVLRVYKGGDPEQAARLVSQLRPAYDHWAGQTDVPLELPRILDHGRVGDRIWTVDRRMSGPSFSTWLRTAPVEARRPALLSYLDSAFELRRLEVPASVWARPFGPDPRSFPTFAALVHDQLAGALRRIDHVFFPEAETWARQVVDEVGERVAEPRLVHADYFPGNTYVSTVDGVPVVRGVADFSPHTLIADPLMDVAGASILMELEPYPGVVEDARWLWDVAAERVGADEARWFTTYRRYYSVYFGDDPLVVPWAREQLAGPRA
;
A
#
# COMPACT_ATOMS: atom_id res chain seq x y z
N MET A 1 57.15 -35.60 -66.30
CA MET A 1 57.99 -35.55 -65.08
C MET A 1 57.08 -35.33 -63.88
N THR A 2 57.04 -36.29 -62.97
CA THR A 2 56.62 -36.17 -61.55
C THR A 2 57.90 -36.07 -60.69
N PRO A 3 57.82 -36.03 -59.33
CA PRO A 3 57.40 -34.97 -58.40
C PRO A 3 58.69 -34.33 -57.76
N PRO A 4 58.92 -34.04 -56.44
CA PRO A 4 58.05 -33.89 -55.25
C PRO A 4 58.38 -32.70 -54.27
N ASP A 5 57.59 -32.63 -53.19
CA ASP A 5 57.92 -32.36 -51.76
C ASP A 5 58.41 -31.02 -51.15
N VAL A 6 57.61 -30.58 -50.17
CA VAL A 6 57.91 -30.25 -48.75
C VAL A 6 58.78 -29.02 -48.37
N GLY A 7 58.12 -28.06 -47.68
CA GLY A 7 58.44 -27.75 -46.27
C GLY A 7 59.16 -26.44 -45.92
N GLY A 8 58.57 -25.68 -44.97
CA GLY A 8 59.22 -24.55 -44.27
C GLY A 8 58.39 -23.26 -44.25
N GLY A 9 57.75 -22.95 -43.12
CA GLY A 9 56.89 -21.75 -42.97
C GLY A 9 57.60 -20.54 -42.34
N PRO A 10 56.89 -19.42 -42.13
CA PRO A 10 57.33 -18.38 -41.21
C PRO A 10 56.28 -17.95 -40.15
N LEU A 11 56.81 -17.69 -38.94
CA LEU A 11 56.37 -16.69 -37.95
C LEU A 11 54.91 -16.73 -37.45
N GLY A 12 54.75 -17.17 -36.19
CA GLY A 12 53.47 -17.13 -35.48
C GLY A 12 52.99 -15.72 -35.14
N ALA A 13 51.71 -15.46 -35.41
CA ALA A 13 51.01 -14.27 -34.91
C ALA A 13 50.65 -14.44 -33.43
N ALA A 14 50.77 -13.36 -32.65
CA ALA A 14 50.41 -13.35 -31.24
C ALA A 14 48.88 -13.53 -31.04
N PRO A 15 48.43 -14.15 -29.93
CA PRO A 15 47.01 -14.29 -29.63
C PRO A 15 46.35 -12.93 -29.37
N VAL A 16 45.20 -12.71 -30.01
CA VAL A 16 44.36 -11.53 -29.79
C VAL A 16 43.85 -11.52 -28.33
N PRO A 17 43.99 -10.42 -27.57
CA PRO A 17 43.46 -10.35 -26.22
C PRO A 17 41.92 -10.35 -26.24
N ALA A 18 41.31 -11.13 -25.35
CA ALA A 18 39.86 -11.18 -25.20
C ALA A 18 39.27 -9.81 -24.79
N PRO A 19 38.05 -9.47 -25.24
CA PRO A 19 37.39 -8.22 -24.83
C PRO A 19 37.20 -8.20 -23.31
N SER A 20 37.63 -7.09 -22.68
CA SER A 20 37.45 -6.90 -21.25
C SER A 20 35.95 -6.84 -20.89
N PRO A 21 35.52 -7.37 -19.73
CA PRO A 21 34.16 -7.18 -19.27
C PRO A 21 33.85 -5.68 -19.11
N PRO A 22 32.60 -5.24 -19.31
CA PRO A 22 32.25 -3.83 -19.20
C PRO A 22 32.62 -3.32 -17.82
N ALA A 23 33.42 -2.25 -17.79
CA ALA A 23 33.78 -1.59 -16.55
C ALA A 23 32.50 -1.12 -15.85
N SER A 24 32.32 -1.52 -14.58
CA SER A 24 31.28 -0.93 -13.73
C SER A 24 31.41 0.59 -13.79
N PRO A 25 30.33 1.35 -14.02
CA PRO A 25 30.41 2.79 -14.11
C PRO A 25 31.01 3.33 -12.81
N ALA A 26 32.09 4.11 -12.94
CA ALA A 26 32.62 4.84 -11.80
C ALA A 26 31.51 5.74 -11.25
N PRO A 27 31.33 5.84 -9.91
CA PRO A 27 30.31 6.70 -9.34
C PRO A 27 30.64 8.14 -9.73
N THR A 28 29.81 8.71 -10.60
CA THR A 28 29.74 10.16 -10.79
C THR A 28 29.44 10.78 -9.43
N PRO A 29 30.19 11.80 -8.98
CA PRO A 29 29.86 12.49 -7.73
C PRO A 29 28.47 13.13 -7.87
N SER A 30 27.52 12.69 -7.04
CA SER A 30 26.21 13.32 -6.92
C SER A 30 26.41 14.76 -6.46
N SER A 31 25.75 15.70 -7.15
CA SER A 31 26.09 17.12 -7.12
C SER A 31 25.65 17.89 -5.86
N ASP A 32 25.28 17.19 -4.77
CA ASP A 32 24.89 17.83 -3.50
C ASP A 32 25.20 16.96 -2.24
N GLU A 33 26.32 16.21 -2.23
CA GLU A 33 26.79 15.46 -1.04
C GLU A 33 27.12 16.39 0.14
N ARG A 34 26.17 16.61 1.05
CA ARG A 34 26.33 17.53 2.18
C ARG A 34 26.80 16.80 3.43
N THR A 35 28.09 16.94 3.75
CA THR A 35 28.66 16.49 5.01
C THR A 35 28.41 17.49 6.14
N GLN A 36 27.69 17.08 7.19
CA GLN A 36 27.50 17.84 8.43
C GLN A 36 28.09 17.12 9.64
N ARG A 37 28.38 17.87 10.71
CA ARG A 37 28.86 17.34 11.99
C ARG A 37 27.83 17.60 13.11
N PRO A 38 27.73 16.73 14.13
CA PRO A 38 26.90 17.00 15.31
C PRO A 38 27.36 18.26 16.05
N HIS A 39 26.48 18.87 16.87
CA HIS A 39 26.82 20.09 17.60
C HIS A 39 28.00 19.88 18.57
N PRO A 40 28.94 20.83 18.72
CA PRO A 40 30.15 20.69 19.54
C PRO A 40 29.91 20.44 21.04
N LEU A 41 28.68 20.63 21.55
CA LEU A 41 28.32 20.28 22.94
C LEU A 41 27.99 18.79 23.15
N THR A 42 27.95 17.98 22.08
CA THR A 42 27.67 16.53 22.14
C THR A 42 28.57 15.75 23.12
N PRO A 43 29.89 16.01 23.22
CA PRO A 43 30.78 15.41 24.22
C PRO A 43 30.28 15.60 25.66
N VAL A 44 30.01 16.86 26.04
CA VAL A 44 29.63 17.25 27.41
C VAL A 44 28.29 16.63 27.79
N LEU A 45 27.32 16.67 26.88
CA LEU A 45 25.98 16.09 27.06
C LEU A 45 25.98 14.55 27.21
N ARG A 46 27.07 13.88 26.79
CA ARG A 46 27.21 12.42 26.87
C ARG A 46 28.13 11.96 28.01
N GLY A 47 29.16 12.74 28.32
CA GLY A 47 30.22 12.37 29.27
C GLY A 47 29.83 12.43 30.75
N TRP A 48 28.81 13.20 31.13
CA TRP A 48 28.45 13.38 32.55
C TRP A 48 28.05 12.07 33.27
N PHE A 49 27.44 11.11 32.57
CA PHE A 49 27.16 9.78 33.12
C PHE A 49 28.42 9.01 33.51
N VAL A 50 29.55 9.24 32.81
CA VAL A 50 30.85 8.63 33.14
C VAL A 50 31.39 9.23 34.43
N LEU A 51 31.23 10.54 34.64
CA LEU A 51 31.58 11.21 35.90
C LEU A 51 30.77 10.64 37.08
N VAL A 52 29.46 10.44 36.88
CA VAL A 52 28.56 9.84 37.88
C VAL A 52 28.90 8.37 38.14
N ALA A 53 29.18 7.58 37.10
CA ALA A 53 29.55 6.18 37.23
C ALA A 53 30.89 5.99 37.95
N ILE A 54 31.89 6.85 37.66
CA ILE A 54 33.17 6.83 38.36
C ILE A 54 32.99 7.29 39.81
N GLY A 55 32.18 8.33 40.08
CA GLY A 55 31.82 8.74 41.44
C GLY A 55 31.16 7.60 42.24
N LEU A 56 30.21 6.88 41.64
CA LEU A 56 29.57 5.70 42.23
C LEU A 56 30.54 4.53 42.41
N ALA A 57 31.48 4.32 41.48
CA ALA A 57 32.50 3.28 41.60
C ALA A 57 33.48 3.58 42.75
N VAL A 58 33.93 4.83 42.89
CA VAL A 58 34.76 5.28 44.01
C VAL A 58 34.02 5.09 45.33
N VAL A 59 32.77 5.57 45.44
CA VAL A 59 31.95 5.39 46.64
C VAL A 59 31.77 3.91 46.97
N ARG A 60 31.43 3.06 45.99
CA ARG A 60 31.27 1.61 46.18
C ARG A 60 32.58 0.95 46.65
N GLN A 61 33.71 1.30 46.04
CA GLN A 61 35.03 0.79 46.40
C GLN A 61 35.43 1.22 47.82
N THR A 62 35.00 2.40 48.28
CA THR A 62 35.17 2.82 49.68
C THR A 62 34.32 1.99 50.64
N PHE A 63 33.09 1.61 50.27
CA PHE A 63 32.23 0.74 51.07
C PHE A 63 32.70 -0.73 51.11
N GLU A 64 33.25 -1.26 50.01
CA GLU A 64 33.73 -2.66 49.94
C GLU A 64 35.03 -2.90 50.74
N ASN A 65 35.78 -1.84 51.09
CA ASN A 65 37.03 -1.91 51.86
C ASN A 65 36.87 -1.77 53.39
N GLY A 66 35.64 -1.76 53.91
CA GLY A 66 35.22 -1.85 55.31
C GLY A 66 36.21 -1.49 56.44
N ASP A 67 36.13 -0.26 56.94
CA ASP A 67 35.87 0.00 58.39
C ASP A 67 35.75 1.50 58.77
N ASP A 68 36.11 2.45 57.90
CA ASP A 68 35.93 3.90 58.17
C ASP A 68 34.66 4.47 57.51
N ASN A 69 34.07 5.49 58.14
CA ASN A 69 32.99 6.29 57.53
C ASN A 69 33.43 6.82 56.15
N PRO A 70 32.59 6.75 55.10
CA PRO A 70 32.98 7.17 53.75
C PRO A 70 33.34 8.67 53.67
N PHE A 71 32.88 9.47 54.63
CA PHE A 71 33.28 10.87 54.81
C PHE A 71 34.74 11.03 55.28
N ASP A 72 35.20 10.19 56.22
CA ASP A 72 36.57 10.27 56.76
C ASP A 72 37.61 9.78 55.76
N ALA A 73 37.28 8.75 54.98
CA ALA A 73 38.12 8.31 53.85
C ALA A 73 38.29 9.42 52.80
N LEU A 74 37.22 10.17 52.49
CA LEU A 74 37.26 11.34 51.60
C LEU A 74 38.14 12.47 52.15
N LEU A 75 38.07 12.73 53.46
CA LEU A 75 38.85 13.77 54.13
C LEU A 75 40.35 13.41 54.21
N ARG A 76 40.69 12.14 54.47
CA ARG A 76 42.09 11.65 54.56
C ARG A 76 42.85 11.70 53.23
N LEU A 77 42.16 11.59 52.08
CA LEU A 77 42.79 11.80 50.76
C LEU A 77 43.35 13.22 50.60
N GLY A 78 42.84 14.19 51.36
CA GLY A 78 43.17 15.59 51.23
C GLY A 78 42.47 16.22 50.02
N LEU A 79 41.91 17.41 50.23
CA LEU A 79 41.09 18.12 49.22
C LEU A 79 41.81 18.24 47.86
N ALA A 80 43.14 18.39 47.87
CA ALA A 80 43.98 18.52 46.68
C ALA A 80 44.03 17.24 45.81
N TRP A 81 44.18 16.04 46.38
CA TRP A 81 44.19 14.80 45.60
C TRP A 81 42.81 14.47 45.05
N LEU A 82 41.76 14.72 45.84
CA LEU A 82 40.38 14.53 45.39
C LEU A 82 40.04 15.47 44.24
N LEU A 83 40.47 16.74 44.30
CA LEU A 83 40.38 17.67 43.17
C LEU A 83 41.20 17.21 41.96
N LEU A 84 42.44 16.74 42.15
CA LEU A 84 43.28 16.22 41.05
C LEU A 84 42.65 15.00 40.35
N ILE A 85 42.07 14.07 41.13
CA ILE A 85 41.36 12.90 40.58
C ILE A 85 40.13 13.35 39.79
N ILE A 86 39.31 14.25 40.33
CA ILE A 86 38.16 14.81 39.62
C ILE A 86 38.59 15.53 38.32
N VAL A 87 39.61 16.38 38.38
CA VAL A 87 40.15 17.10 37.20
C VAL A 87 40.70 16.12 36.17
N GLY A 88 41.43 15.08 36.58
CA GLY A 88 41.92 14.02 35.69
C GLY A 88 40.80 13.24 35.01
N ILE A 89 39.78 12.83 35.78
CA ILE A 89 38.59 12.16 35.24
C ILE A 89 37.85 13.06 34.24
N VAL A 90 37.65 14.34 34.57
CA VAL A 90 37.00 15.32 33.68
C VAL A 90 37.82 15.55 32.42
N ALA A 91 39.15 15.65 32.52
CA ALA A 91 40.04 15.82 31.37
C ALA A 91 40.01 14.59 30.43
N VAL A 92 40.07 13.38 30.98
CA VAL A 92 39.96 12.12 30.20
C VAL A 92 38.58 12.00 29.55
N ALA A 93 37.50 12.32 30.28
CA ALA A 93 36.15 12.30 29.74
C ALA A 93 35.95 13.36 28.62
N ALA A 94 36.53 14.56 28.79
CA ALA A 94 36.50 15.62 27.78
C ALA A 94 37.30 15.22 26.52
N LEU A 95 38.49 14.62 26.68
CA LEU A 95 39.32 14.14 25.57
C LEU A 95 38.63 13.00 24.81
N ALA A 96 38.14 11.98 25.51
CA ALA A 96 37.40 10.87 24.90
C ALA A 96 36.12 11.34 24.20
N GLY A 97 35.42 12.31 24.80
CA GLY A 97 34.26 12.95 24.20
C GLY A 97 34.60 13.75 22.94
N PHE A 98 35.66 14.57 22.97
CA PHE A 98 36.15 15.36 21.84
C PHE A 98 36.54 14.45 20.66
N VAL A 99 37.32 13.40 20.92
CA VAL A 99 37.67 12.37 19.94
C VAL A 99 36.39 11.73 19.36
N SER A 100 35.45 11.32 20.21
CA SER A 100 34.18 10.76 19.73
C SER A 100 33.37 11.73 18.87
N TRP A 101 33.41 13.04 19.11
CA TRP A 101 32.70 14.04 18.30
C TRP A 101 33.42 14.32 16.97
N TYR A 102 34.74 14.46 17.00
CA TYR A 102 35.54 14.75 15.80
C TYR A 102 35.45 13.66 14.73
N PHE A 103 35.33 12.40 15.16
CA PHE A 103 35.17 11.23 14.30
C PHE A 103 33.70 10.80 14.07
N THR A 104 32.70 11.63 14.41
CA THR A 104 31.30 11.42 13.99
C THR A 104 30.94 12.38 12.88
N ARG A 105 30.48 11.85 11.74
CA ARG A 105 30.06 12.62 10.56
C ARG A 105 28.72 12.14 10.04
N PHE A 106 27.95 13.06 9.50
CA PHE A 106 26.70 12.80 8.82
C PHE A 106 26.88 13.18 7.36
N VAL A 107 26.63 12.25 6.45
CA VAL A 107 26.69 12.45 5.02
C VAL A 107 25.27 12.30 4.49
N ILE A 108 24.77 13.36 3.86
CA ILE A 108 23.45 13.41 3.24
C ILE A 108 23.69 13.36 1.73
N ASP A 109 23.28 12.29 1.09
CA ASP A 109 23.28 12.09 -0.36
C ASP A 109 21.85 12.28 -0.90
N ASP A 110 21.65 12.22 -2.22
CA ASP A 110 20.34 12.38 -2.85
C ASP A 110 19.37 11.21 -2.56
N THR A 111 19.91 10.04 -2.18
CA THR A 111 19.17 8.77 -2.02
C THR A 111 19.29 8.14 -0.63
N GLU A 112 20.41 8.34 0.08
CA GLU A 112 20.67 7.76 1.41
C GLU A 112 21.18 8.78 2.45
N LEU A 113 20.74 8.59 3.69
CA LEU A 113 21.35 9.18 4.88
C LEU A 113 22.44 8.23 5.39
N ARG A 114 23.69 8.67 5.39
CA ARG A 114 24.83 7.90 5.92
C ARG A 114 25.35 8.51 7.22
N VAL A 115 25.39 7.73 8.28
CA VAL A 115 25.96 8.09 9.58
C VAL A 115 27.25 7.33 9.79
N GLU A 116 28.36 8.07 9.89
CA GLU A 116 29.69 7.52 10.11
C GLU A 116 30.16 7.84 11.53
N SER A 117 30.71 6.85 12.22
CA SER A 117 31.12 6.98 13.61
C SER A 117 32.25 6.02 13.96
N GLY A 118 33.30 6.53 14.60
CA GLY A 118 34.32 5.74 15.27
C GLY A 118 35.74 6.20 14.94
N ALA A 119 36.58 6.29 15.99
CA ALA A 119 37.98 6.69 15.87
C ALA A 119 38.90 5.51 15.55
N LEU A 120 38.72 4.38 16.25
CA LEU A 120 39.50 3.14 16.07
C LEU A 120 38.77 2.13 15.18
N PHE A 121 37.50 1.84 15.49
CA PHE A 121 36.63 0.96 14.71
C PHE A 121 35.60 1.80 13.95
N LYS A 122 35.74 1.89 12.63
CA LYS A 122 34.83 2.67 11.78
C LYS A 122 33.50 1.92 11.61
N SER A 123 32.40 2.53 12.02
CA SER A 123 31.05 2.08 11.71
C SER A 123 30.38 3.07 10.76
N SER A 124 29.94 2.59 9.60
CA SER A 124 29.10 3.34 8.67
C SER A 124 27.72 2.69 8.64
N ARG A 125 26.66 3.48 8.81
CA ARG A 125 25.26 3.03 8.69
C ARG A 125 24.58 3.86 7.63
N ARG A 126 23.95 3.19 6.66
CA ARG A 126 23.24 3.81 5.55
C ARG A 126 21.74 3.56 5.70
N LEU A 127 20.94 4.58 5.40
CA LEU A 127 19.49 4.52 5.44
C LEU A 127 18.92 5.23 4.21
N ALA A 128 18.43 4.45 3.25
CA ALA A 128 17.69 4.98 2.11
C ALA A 128 16.43 5.73 2.57
N PHE A 129 16.14 6.89 1.99
CA PHE A 129 15.01 7.73 2.43
C PHE A 129 13.65 7.01 2.31
N GLU A 130 13.47 6.18 1.29
CA GLU A 130 12.28 5.34 1.06
C GLU A 130 11.97 4.39 2.23
N ARG A 131 12.97 4.04 3.05
CA ARG A 131 12.80 3.15 4.22
C ARG A 131 12.45 3.91 5.50
N VAL A 132 12.52 5.24 5.51
CA VAL A 132 12.22 6.07 6.68
C VAL A 132 10.71 6.00 6.96
N GLN A 133 10.33 5.36 8.06
CA GLN A 133 8.93 5.23 8.45
C GLN A 133 8.49 6.32 9.42
N SER A 134 9.36 6.72 10.35
CA SER A 134 9.06 7.73 11.36
C SER A 134 10.29 8.54 11.73
N VAL A 135 10.03 9.80 12.12
CA VAL A 135 11.05 10.74 12.60
C VAL A 135 10.53 11.46 13.85
N ASP A 136 11.06 11.05 15.00
CA ASP A 136 10.75 11.60 16.32
C ASP A 136 11.79 12.65 16.73
N LEU A 137 11.34 13.74 17.34
CA LEU A 137 12.18 14.72 18.02
C LEU A 137 12.26 14.38 19.51
N LEU A 138 13.48 14.24 20.04
CA LEU A 138 13.76 13.99 21.45
C LEU A 138 14.58 15.14 22.05
N GLN A 139 14.12 15.69 23.16
CA GLN A 139 14.78 16.76 23.91
C GLN A 139 14.98 16.38 25.39
N PRO A 140 16.07 15.65 25.71
CA PRO A 140 16.50 15.44 27.10
C PRO A 140 16.75 16.76 27.82
N LEU A 141 16.51 16.86 29.14
CA LEU A 141 16.62 18.11 29.92
C LEU A 141 17.86 18.94 29.60
N LEU A 142 19.04 18.32 29.64
CA LEU A 142 20.30 19.01 29.37
C LEU A 142 20.31 19.60 27.96
N ALA A 143 19.93 18.81 26.95
CA ALA A 143 19.82 19.29 25.58
C ALA A 143 18.78 20.42 25.44
N ARG A 144 17.65 20.32 26.15
CA ARG A 144 16.60 21.35 26.20
C ARG A 144 17.10 22.68 26.77
N VAL A 145 17.90 22.65 27.84
CA VAL A 145 18.54 23.85 28.42
C VAL A 145 19.50 24.51 27.42
N PHE A 146 20.22 23.72 26.61
CA PHE A 146 21.12 24.22 25.57
C PHE A 146 20.46 24.44 24.19
N GLY A 147 19.13 24.31 24.05
CA GLY A 147 18.42 24.51 22.77
C GLY A 147 18.64 23.44 21.69
N LEU A 148 19.12 22.26 22.09
CA LEU A 148 19.52 21.14 21.22
C LEU A 148 18.49 19.99 21.24
N CYS A 149 18.41 19.23 20.16
CA CYS A 149 17.50 18.09 19.97
C CYS A 149 18.21 16.86 19.36
N GLU A 150 17.85 15.65 19.76
CA GLU A 150 18.21 14.38 19.11
C GLU A 150 17.05 13.96 18.19
N LEU A 151 17.30 13.72 16.90
CA LEU A 151 16.33 13.12 15.99
C LEU A 151 16.48 11.60 16.04
N ARG A 152 15.39 10.88 16.30
CA ARG A 152 15.31 9.42 16.19
C ARG A 152 14.55 9.08 14.93
N ILE A 153 15.23 8.37 14.02
CA ILE A 153 14.69 7.93 12.74
C ILE A 153 14.49 6.41 12.83
N GLU A 154 13.27 5.95 12.61
CA GLU A 154 12.97 4.52 12.54
C GLU A 154 12.71 4.10 11.09
N ALA A 155 13.26 2.94 10.74
CA ALA A 155 13.23 2.39 9.39
C ALA A 155 12.78 0.94 9.46
N GLY A 156 11.81 0.58 8.62
CA GLY A 156 11.34 -0.80 8.47
C GLY A 156 10.87 -1.52 9.75
N ALA A 157 10.52 -2.79 9.59
CA ALA A 157 10.35 -3.72 10.70
C ALA A 157 11.64 -4.54 10.86
N GLY A 158 12.43 -4.25 11.90
CA GLY A 158 13.61 -5.05 12.28
C GLY A 158 14.94 -4.30 12.32
N ASP A 159 15.06 -3.13 11.67
CA ASP A 159 16.27 -2.32 11.74
C ASP A 159 16.38 -1.55 13.08
N ARG A 160 17.61 -1.34 13.55
CA ARG A 160 17.87 -0.55 14.76
C ARG A 160 17.71 0.94 14.46
N PRO A 161 16.92 1.69 15.25
CA PRO A 161 16.64 3.10 14.97
C PRO A 161 17.92 3.94 15.00
N ILE A 162 18.09 4.76 13.96
CA ILE A 162 19.22 5.68 13.83
C ILE A 162 18.93 6.91 14.70
N ARG A 163 19.93 7.39 15.43
CA ARG A 163 19.81 8.61 16.23
C ARG A 163 20.82 9.65 15.81
N LEU A 164 20.32 10.73 15.23
CA LEU A 164 21.08 11.89 14.79
C LEU A 164 21.15 12.87 15.97
N ARG A 165 22.33 13.01 16.57
CA ARG A 165 22.47 13.62 17.90
C ARG A 165 22.77 15.10 17.86
N TYR A 166 22.00 15.84 18.66
CA TYR A 166 22.16 17.25 19.00
C TYR A 166 22.39 18.12 17.77
N LEU A 167 21.29 18.36 17.06
CA LEU A 167 21.10 19.50 16.17
C LEU A 167 20.47 20.65 16.95
N ARG A 168 20.57 21.90 16.46
CA ARG A 168 19.74 22.99 17.00
C ARG A 168 18.28 22.71 16.65
N ARG A 169 17.34 23.14 17.49
CA ARG A 169 15.92 22.81 17.31
C ARG A 169 15.32 23.18 15.95
N ALA A 170 15.63 24.38 15.44
CA ALA A 170 15.16 24.80 14.12
C ALA A 170 15.73 23.92 12.99
N ASP A 171 17.00 23.56 13.07
CA ASP A 171 17.66 22.68 12.11
C ASP A 171 17.06 21.26 12.17
N ALA A 172 16.72 20.78 13.37
CA ALA A 172 16.13 19.47 13.59
C ALA A 172 14.70 19.36 13.03
N ASP A 173 13.86 20.39 13.18
CA ASP A 173 12.49 20.39 12.62
C ASP A 173 12.50 20.55 11.10
N ARG A 174 13.39 21.40 10.53
CA ARG A 174 13.63 21.44 9.07
C ARG A 174 14.08 20.07 8.54
N PHE A 175 15.03 19.42 9.20
CA PHE A 175 15.54 18.10 8.77
C PHE A 175 14.48 17.01 8.90
N ARG A 176 13.62 17.06 9.92
CA ARG A 176 12.45 16.19 10.06
C ARG A 176 11.48 16.33 8.89
N THR A 177 11.08 17.56 8.56
CA THR A 177 10.16 17.84 7.45
C THR A 177 10.75 17.39 6.11
N PHE A 178 12.04 17.65 5.89
CA PHE A 178 12.78 17.18 4.71
C PHE A 178 12.79 15.64 4.61
N LEU A 179 13.20 14.92 5.67
CA LEU A 179 13.21 13.46 5.68
C LEU A 179 11.82 12.86 5.41
N LEU A 180 10.77 13.42 6.02
CA LEU A 180 9.40 12.94 5.84
C LEU A 180 8.83 13.25 4.45
N ALA A 181 9.25 14.34 3.79
CA ALA A 181 8.90 14.62 2.40
C ALA A 181 9.62 13.64 1.46
N ARG A 182 10.94 13.49 1.62
CA ARG A 182 11.78 12.60 0.80
C ARG A 182 11.35 11.13 0.87
N ALA A 183 10.89 10.68 2.05
CA ALA A 183 10.33 9.34 2.26
C ALA A 183 9.02 9.06 1.49
N GLN A 184 8.33 10.09 0.99
CA GLN A 184 7.09 9.97 0.22
C GLN A 184 7.32 10.15 -1.30
N GLY A 185 8.57 10.18 -1.76
CA GLY A 185 8.93 10.33 -3.17
C GLY A 185 9.10 11.78 -3.63
N ASP A 186 8.78 12.77 -2.79
CA ASP A 186 8.91 14.18 -3.11
C ASP A 186 10.37 14.56 -3.41
N ARG A 187 10.58 15.34 -4.48
CA ARG A 187 11.90 15.85 -4.91
C ARG A 187 12.21 17.25 -4.37
N SER A 188 11.64 17.61 -3.22
CA SER A 188 11.86 18.90 -2.56
C SER A 188 13.31 19.06 -2.07
N SER A 189 13.99 20.14 -2.45
CA SER A 189 15.35 20.44 -1.98
C SER A 189 15.34 21.06 -0.58
N PHE A 190 16.37 20.77 0.23
CA PHE A 190 16.50 21.26 1.61
C PHE A 190 16.51 22.80 1.71
N ALA A 191 16.90 23.50 0.63
CA ALA A 191 16.95 24.96 0.57
C ALA A 191 15.55 25.61 0.48
N SER A 192 14.57 24.96 -0.17
CA SER A 192 13.20 25.52 -0.30
C SER A 192 12.41 25.57 1.03
N THR A 193 12.92 24.97 2.11
CA THR A 193 12.27 24.92 3.43
C THR A 193 12.71 26.06 4.38
N GLU A 194 13.50 27.05 3.93
CA GLU A 194 13.98 28.13 4.80
C GLU A 194 12.88 29.06 5.36
N ASN A 195 11.71 29.15 4.69
CA ASN A 195 10.60 30.03 5.08
C ASN A 195 9.56 29.41 6.04
N ALA A 196 9.76 28.18 6.54
CA ALA A 196 8.82 27.56 7.48
C ALA A 196 8.85 28.23 8.87
N ALA A 197 7.67 28.57 9.42
CA ALA A 197 7.54 29.45 10.57
C ALA A 197 8.03 28.85 11.92
N ARG A 198 8.54 29.73 12.81
CA ARG A 198 9.21 29.37 14.07
C ARG A 198 8.27 28.70 15.09
N ALA A 199 8.57 27.46 15.48
CA ALA A 199 7.90 26.77 16.58
C ALA A 199 8.24 27.35 17.98
N SER A 200 7.29 27.33 18.91
CA SER A 200 7.45 27.92 20.25
C SER A 200 8.40 27.12 21.16
N LEU A 201 9.30 27.83 21.86
CA LEU A 201 10.34 27.25 22.72
C LEU A 201 9.82 26.30 23.82
N PHE A 202 8.55 26.42 24.25
CA PHE A 202 8.02 25.66 25.40
C PHE A 202 6.97 24.60 25.09
N THR A 203 6.32 24.63 23.91
CA THR A 203 5.19 23.74 23.58
C THR A 203 5.39 22.83 22.36
N ASP A 204 6.41 23.06 21.53
CA ASP A 204 6.74 22.24 20.34
C ASP A 204 5.58 22.04 19.34
N LEU A 205 4.70 23.04 19.29
CA LEU A 205 3.75 23.27 18.22
C LEU A 205 4.40 24.25 17.21
N SER A 206 4.34 23.89 15.93
CA SER A 206 4.55 24.85 14.83
C SER A 206 3.36 25.80 14.73
N VAL A 207 3.48 26.86 13.94
CA VAL A 207 2.38 27.83 13.71
C VAL A 207 1.17 27.18 13.01
N GLU A 208 1.38 26.03 12.35
CA GLU A 208 0.36 25.26 11.64
C GLU A 208 -0.30 24.17 12.50
N ASP A 209 0.31 23.74 13.61
CA ASP A 209 -0.21 22.65 14.45
C ASP A 209 -1.36 23.15 15.35
N GLN A 210 -2.58 22.71 15.09
CA GLN A 210 -3.74 23.08 15.92
C GLN A 210 -3.87 22.12 17.12
N PRO A 211 -3.82 22.60 18.39
CA PRO A 211 -3.95 21.74 19.56
C PRO A 211 -5.37 21.20 19.69
N VAL A 212 -5.54 19.89 19.55
CA VAL A 212 -6.83 19.18 19.61
C VAL A 212 -7.20 18.83 21.05
N VAL A 213 -6.23 18.31 21.82
CA VAL A 213 -6.40 17.98 23.24
C VAL A 213 -5.13 18.32 24.01
N THR A 214 -5.28 19.09 25.09
CA THR A 214 -4.23 19.29 26.11
C THR A 214 -4.67 18.66 27.43
N ILE A 215 -3.80 17.87 28.05
CA ILE A 215 -4.08 17.19 29.33
C ILE A 215 -3.39 17.96 30.46
N LYS A 216 -4.18 18.39 31.45
CA LYS A 216 -3.66 19.16 32.59
C LYS A 216 -2.74 18.27 33.46
N PRO A 217 -1.58 18.75 33.94
CA PRO A 217 -0.70 17.96 34.80
C PRO A 217 -1.40 17.37 36.05
N GLN A 218 -2.34 18.11 36.64
CA GLN A 218 -3.15 17.66 37.77
C GLN A 218 -4.05 16.46 37.41
N GLN A 219 -4.72 16.51 36.26
CA GLN A 219 -5.55 15.42 35.73
C GLN A 219 -4.71 14.16 35.45
N LEU A 220 -3.49 14.34 34.93
CA LEU A 220 -2.55 13.25 34.68
C LEU A 220 -2.12 12.57 35.98
N VAL A 221 -1.66 13.34 36.98
CA VAL A 221 -1.24 12.82 38.29
C VAL A 221 -2.40 12.11 39.00
N LEU A 222 -3.56 12.76 39.07
CA LEU A 222 -4.74 12.23 39.76
C LEU A 222 -5.30 10.98 39.04
N GLY A 223 -5.30 10.97 37.71
CA GLY A 223 -5.63 9.80 36.90
C GLY A 223 -4.71 8.62 37.18
N PHE A 224 -3.39 8.82 37.20
CA PHE A 224 -2.44 7.75 37.57
C PHE A 224 -2.62 7.25 39.01
N LEU A 225 -2.88 8.15 39.98
CA LEU A 225 -3.18 7.77 41.37
C LEU A 225 -4.53 7.05 41.55
N LEU A 226 -5.47 7.21 40.60
CA LEU A 226 -6.75 6.48 40.57
C LEU A 226 -6.72 5.28 39.60
N SER A 227 -5.57 4.96 39.01
CA SER A 227 -5.41 3.83 38.09
C SER A 227 -5.37 2.50 38.81
N THR A 228 -5.95 1.46 38.21
CA THR A 228 -5.99 0.11 38.79
C THR A 228 -4.58 -0.44 39.11
N GLU A 229 -3.57 -0.11 38.31
CA GLU A 229 -2.18 -0.53 38.52
C GLU A 229 -1.59 0.04 39.83
N TRP A 230 -1.81 1.34 40.11
CA TRP A 230 -1.36 1.97 41.36
C TRP A 230 -2.09 1.38 42.56
N LEU A 231 -3.40 1.17 42.46
CA LEU A 231 -4.20 0.58 43.55
C LEU A 231 -3.75 -0.83 43.90
N ILE A 232 -3.38 -1.65 42.90
CA ILE A 232 -2.82 -2.99 43.12
C ILE A 232 -1.45 -2.90 43.81
N ALA A 233 -0.55 -2.04 43.33
CA ALA A 233 0.77 -1.86 43.94
C ALA A 233 0.68 -1.35 45.39
N LEU A 234 -0.17 -0.35 45.63
CA LEU A 234 -0.46 0.18 46.97
C LEU A 234 -1.11 -0.88 47.85
N GLY A 235 -2.04 -1.67 47.31
CA GLY A 235 -2.68 -2.80 48.00
C GLY A 235 -1.66 -3.84 48.46
N PHE A 236 -0.70 -4.22 47.60
CA PHE A 236 0.39 -5.11 47.99
C PHE A 236 1.27 -4.54 49.09
N VAL A 237 1.62 -3.24 49.03
CA VAL A 237 2.39 -2.58 50.11
C VAL A 237 1.61 -2.56 51.43
N ILE A 238 0.30 -2.29 51.38
CA ILE A 238 -0.57 -2.30 52.57
C ILE A 238 -0.71 -3.73 53.13
N ILE A 239 -0.93 -4.74 52.28
CA ILE A 239 -1.02 -6.15 52.71
C ILE A 239 0.29 -6.60 53.35
N ALA A 240 1.44 -6.26 52.75
CA ALA A 240 2.75 -6.56 53.31
C ALA A 240 2.94 -5.87 54.68
N LEU A 241 2.58 -4.60 54.81
CA LEU A 241 2.63 -3.87 56.07
C LEU A 241 1.76 -4.54 57.14
N ILE A 242 0.49 -4.83 56.82
CA ILE A 242 -0.46 -5.51 57.73
C ILE A 242 0.09 -6.87 58.16
N ALA A 243 0.60 -7.68 57.22
CA ALA A 243 1.21 -8.96 57.55
C ALA A 243 2.39 -8.81 58.51
N THR A 244 3.30 -7.86 58.26
CA THR A 244 4.47 -7.64 59.14
C THR A 244 4.09 -7.17 60.55
N GLN A 245 2.99 -6.43 60.68
CA GLN A 245 2.42 -6.05 61.98
C GLN A 245 1.79 -7.25 62.70
N ILE A 246 1.00 -8.08 62.00
CA ILE A 246 0.38 -9.29 62.56
C ILE A 246 1.45 -10.26 63.10
N PHE A 247 2.56 -10.42 62.38
CA PHE A 247 3.67 -11.28 62.80
C PHE A 247 4.67 -10.60 63.77
N GLY A 248 4.48 -9.32 64.12
CA GLY A 248 5.36 -8.59 65.04
C GLY A 248 6.78 -8.31 64.49
N VAL A 249 7.02 -8.49 63.19
CA VAL A 249 8.35 -8.39 62.56
C VAL A 249 8.59 -7.07 61.82
N THR A 250 7.70 -6.08 61.96
CA THR A 250 7.75 -4.79 61.24
C THR A 250 9.14 -4.17 61.19
N PHE A 251 9.87 -4.10 62.31
CA PHE A 251 11.22 -3.52 62.36
C PHE A 251 12.23 -4.28 61.48
N TYR A 252 12.20 -5.62 61.50
CA TYR A 252 13.04 -6.48 60.67
C TYR A 252 12.62 -6.48 59.19
N ALA A 253 11.36 -6.15 58.90
CA ALA A 253 10.82 -6.06 57.55
C ALA A 253 11.06 -4.70 56.87
N LEU A 254 11.36 -3.62 57.63
CA LEU A 254 11.62 -2.28 57.08
C LEU A 254 12.65 -2.26 55.92
N PRO A 255 13.79 -2.99 55.98
CA PRO A 255 14.75 -3.04 54.88
C PRO A 255 14.19 -3.62 53.57
N GLY A 256 13.11 -4.41 53.61
CA GLY A 256 12.40 -4.89 52.44
C GLY A 256 11.21 -4.00 52.04
N LEU A 257 10.46 -3.49 53.01
CA LEU A 257 9.28 -2.64 52.79
C LEU A 257 9.64 -1.27 52.19
N VAL A 258 10.76 -0.66 52.59
CA VAL A 258 11.18 0.66 52.08
C VAL A 258 11.55 0.59 50.59
N PRO A 259 12.39 -0.35 50.11
CA PRO A 259 12.61 -0.56 48.67
C PRO A 259 11.35 -0.96 47.90
N LEU A 260 10.43 -1.73 48.49
CA LEU A 260 9.16 -2.10 47.86
C LEU A 260 8.27 -0.86 47.63
N ALA A 261 8.08 -0.03 48.66
CA ALA A 261 7.30 1.21 48.57
C ALA A 261 7.97 2.23 47.63
N PHE A 262 9.29 2.38 47.70
CA PHE A 262 10.05 3.22 46.77
C PHE A 262 9.95 2.72 45.32
N GLY A 263 10.00 1.39 45.11
CA GLY A 263 9.81 0.75 43.81
C GLY A 263 8.44 1.06 43.21
N ALA A 264 7.37 0.93 44.00
CA ALA A 264 6.02 1.31 43.60
C ALA A 264 5.93 2.80 43.22
N ILE A 265 6.39 3.70 44.10
CA ILE A 265 6.37 5.16 43.85
C ILE A 265 7.20 5.51 42.59
N SER A 266 8.38 4.92 42.43
CA SER A 266 9.29 5.14 41.30
C SER A 266 8.68 4.67 39.97
N LEU A 267 7.98 3.53 39.96
CA LEU A 267 7.31 2.99 38.77
C LEU A 267 6.23 3.94 38.25
N ILE A 268 5.41 4.52 39.13
CA ILE A 268 4.38 5.50 38.74
C ILE A 268 5.02 6.86 38.41
N GLY A 269 5.96 7.34 39.23
CA GLY A 269 6.65 8.62 39.03
C GLY A 269 7.33 8.70 37.66
N ARG A 270 7.98 7.62 37.20
CA ARG A 270 8.56 7.52 35.85
C ARG A 270 7.51 7.71 34.75
N ARG A 271 6.30 7.14 34.89
CA ARG A 271 5.20 7.29 33.91
C ARG A 271 4.64 8.71 33.90
N VAL A 272 4.40 9.31 35.07
CA VAL A 272 3.95 10.71 35.18
C VAL A 272 4.96 11.64 34.50
N ILE A 273 6.25 11.48 34.78
CA ILE A 273 7.33 12.27 34.17
C ILE A 273 7.38 12.09 32.65
N ALA A 274 7.14 10.88 32.14
CA ALA A 274 7.15 10.57 30.70
C ALA A 274 5.92 11.06 29.92
N GLN A 275 4.81 11.32 30.61
CA GLN A 275 3.53 11.77 30.03
C GLN A 275 3.19 13.23 30.38
N PHE A 276 4.03 13.93 31.13
CA PHE A 276 3.80 15.30 31.58
C PHE A 276 3.61 16.29 30.41
N ASN A 277 2.76 17.30 30.58
CA ASN A 277 2.39 18.28 29.54
C ASN A 277 1.96 17.64 28.19
N TYR A 278 1.20 16.53 28.26
CA TYR A 278 0.69 15.85 27.07
C TYR A 278 -0.19 16.77 26.22
N THR A 279 0.19 16.92 24.95
CA THR A 279 -0.56 17.66 23.93
C THR A 279 -0.70 16.78 22.70
N LEU A 280 -1.94 16.60 22.25
CA LEU A 280 -2.31 16.04 20.96
C LEU A 280 -2.69 17.21 20.05
N ALA A 281 -1.98 17.37 18.94
CA ALA A 281 -2.24 18.39 17.93
C ALA A 281 -2.51 17.76 16.56
N GLU A 282 -3.30 18.44 15.75
CA GLU A 282 -3.50 18.13 14.34
C GLU A 282 -2.43 18.85 13.53
N SER A 283 -1.82 18.12 12.61
CA SER A 283 -0.72 18.55 11.75
C SER A 283 -1.08 18.17 10.32
N VAL A 284 -0.52 18.87 9.32
CA VAL A 284 -0.84 18.68 7.87
C VAL A 284 -0.77 17.22 7.41
N ARG A 285 0.08 16.39 8.06
CA ARG A 285 0.31 14.98 7.71
C ARG A 285 -0.22 13.96 8.74
N GLY A 286 -1.03 14.38 9.72
CA GLY A 286 -1.62 13.50 10.75
C GLY A 286 -1.58 14.06 12.17
N LEU A 287 -1.60 13.20 13.18
CA LEU A 287 -1.60 13.62 14.58
C LEU A 287 -0.18 13.76 15.13
N ARG A 288 0.08 14.85 15.86
CA ARG A 288 1.34 15.11 16.57
C ARG A 288 1.13 14.96 18.06
N ILE A 289 1.96 14.13 18.71
CA ILE A 289 1.94 13.88 20.15
C ILE A 289 3.21 14.49 20.76
N THR A 290 3.02 15.50 21.60
CA THR A 290 4.09 16.16 22.36
C THR A 290 3.93 15.87 23.85
N ARG A 291 4.96 15.31 24.51
CA ARG A 291 4.90 14.93 25.93
C ARG A 291 6.27 14.76 26.59
N GLY A 292 6.32 14.88 27.91
CA GLY A 292 7.46 14.53 28.76
C GLY A 292 8.09 15.75 29.46
N LEU A 293 8.33 15.60 30.77
CA LEU A 293 9.00 16.63 31.58
C LEU A 293 10.53 16.60 31.39
N THR A 294 11.13 15.42 31.59
CA THR A 294 12.60 15.25 31.57
C THR A 294 13.18 14.94 30.19
N ASN A 295 12.36 14.42 29.29
CA ASN A 295 12.72 14.13 27.91
C ASN A 295 11.50 14.44 27.06
N LEU A 296 11.41 15.68 26.57
CA LEU A 296 10.32 16.13 25.71
C LEU A 296 10.41 15.33 24.40
N SER A 297 9.33 14.65 24.05
CA SER A 297 9.22 13.80 22.87
C SER A 297 8.10 14.35 22.00
N SER A 298 8.41 14.66 20.74
CA SER A 298 7.45 15.07 19.71
C SER A 298 7.46 14.03 18.60
N GLN A 299 6.36 13.30 18.50
CA GLN A 299 6.15 12.15 17.62
C GLN A 299 5.00 12.47 16.66
N SER A 300 5.13 12.08 15.39
CA SER A 300 4.03 12.19 14.42
C SER A 300 3.49 10.82 14.06
N VAL A 301 2.18 10.66 14.20
CA VAL A 301 1.41 9.46 13.92
C VAL A 301 0.47 9.76 12.74
N PRO A 302 0.80 9.27 11.53
CA PRO A 302 -0.08 9.41 10.37
C PRO A 302 -1.42 8.69 10.62
N LEU A 303 -2.53 9.37 10.32
CA LEU A 303 -3.89 8.86 10.55
C LEU A 303 -4.17 7.58 9.75
N ASP A 304 -3.65 7.50 8.53
CA ASP A 304 -3.75 6.34 7.63
C ASP A 304 -3.02 5.09 8.16
N ARG A 305 -2.07 5.25 9.08
CA ARG A 305 -1.31 4.15 9.69
C ARG A 305 -1.94 3.62 10.98
N ILE A 306 -2.95 4.28 11.53
CA ILE A 306 -3.71 3.77 12.69
C ILE A 306 -4.56 2.58 12.23
N GLN A 307 -4.32 1.42 12.86
CA GLN A 307 -4.96 0.15 12.52
C GLN A 307 -6.17 -0.17 13.41
N GLY A 308 -6.22 0.45 14.59
CA GLY A 308 -7.30 0.28 15.56
C GLY A 308 -6.95 0.96 16.87
N LEU A 309 -7.91 0.97 17.80
CA LEU A 309 -7.79 1.65 19.09
C LEU A 309 -8.45 0.85 20.22
N THR A 310 -7.92 0.99 21.43
CA THR A 310 -8.47 0.42 22.67
C THR A 310 -8.74 1.54 23.64
N ILE A 311 -9.99 1.68 24.07
CA ILE A 311 -10.43 2.68 25.06
C ILE A 311 -10.56 1.97 26.40
N CYS A 312 -9.66 2.27 27.34
CA CYS A 312 -9.62 1.69 28.68
C CYS A 312 -10.27 2.62 29.70
N GLN A 313 -11.14 2.08 30.56
CA GLN A 313 -11.73 2.80 31.69
C GLN A 313 -11.63 2.01 33.00
N SER A 314 -10.73 2.45 33.89
CA SER A 314 -10.59 1.92 35.25
C SER A 314 -11.86 2.17 36.10
N ILE A 315 -12.15 1.31 37.07
CA ILE A 315 -13.36 1.41 37.90
C ILE A 315 -13.49 2.76 38.63
N LEU A 316 -12.40 3.31 39.20
CA LEU A 316 -12.42 4.62 39.87
C LEU A 316 -12.45 5.80 38.89
N TRP A 317 -12.19 5.58 37.59
CA TRP A 317 -12.29 6.60 36.55
C TRP A 317 -13.72 6.78 36.01
N ARG A 318 -14.61 5.81 36.27
CA ARG A 318 -16.03 5.86 35.87
C ARG A 318 -16.78 7.10 36.39
N PRO A 319 -16.76 7.45 37.69
CA PRO A 319 -17.47 8.64 38.19
C PRO A 319 -16.90 9.96 37.65
N PHE A 320 -15.62 10.01 37.29
CA PHE A 320 -14.98 11.20 36.71
C PHE A 320 -15.07 11.28 35.18
N GLY A 321 -15.65 10.27 34.52
CA GLY A 321 -15.73 10.19 33.06
C GLY A 321 -14.35 10.21 32.39
N TRP A 322 -13.35 9.58 33.00
CA TRP A 322 -11.99 9.50 32.46
C TRP A 322 -11.75 8.20 31.68
N TYR A 323 -10.95 8.33 30.62
CA TYR A 323 -10.62 7.29 29.67
C TYR A 323 -9.14 7.38 29.29
N ARG A 324 -8.54 6.23 28.98
CA ARG A 324 -7.26 6.13 28.29
C ARG A 324 -7.51 5.58 26.90
N VAL A 325 -6.78 6.06 25.90
CA VAL A 325 -6.83 5.54 24.53
C VAL A 325 -5.45 5.08 24.10
N ASP A 326 -5.34 3.79 23.81
CA ASP A 326 -4.18 3.18 23.19
C ASP A 326 -4.49 2.89 21.72
N VAL A 327 -3.47 2.91 20.85
CA VAL A 327 -3.58 2.71 19.40
C VAL A 327 -2.60 1.65 18.90
N SER A 328 -3.02 0.92 17.87
CA SER A 328 -2.11 0.12 17.04
C SER A 328 -1.72 0.95 15.81
N VAL A 329 -0.42 1.15 15.58
CA VAL A 329 0.10 1.95 14.46
C VAL A 329 1.08 1.09 13.66
N LEU A 330 0.87 1.02 12.35
CA LEU A 330 1.73 0.27 11.44
C LEU A 330 3.17 0.85 11.44
N GLY A 331 4.17 -0.04 11.51
CA GLY A 331 5.60 0.29 11.62
C GLY A 331 6.11 0.41 13.06
N TYR A 332 5.30 0.92 13.98
CA TYR A 332 5.70 1.14 15.38
C TYR A 332 5.44 -0.10 16.27
N GLY A 333 6.32 -1.11 16.22
CA GLY A 333 6.21 -2.21 17.18
C GLY A 333 7.03 -3.49 16.98
N ALA A 334 7.90 -3.58 15.98
CA ALA A 334 8.59 -4.83 15.61
C ALA A 334 9.87 -5.16 16.44
N GLY A 335 10.07 -4.53 17.60
CA GLY A 335 11.23 -4.76 18.46
C GLY A 335 10.95 -5.70 19.63
N ASN A 336 11.14 -7.01 19.43
CA ASN A 336 11.45 -7.91 20.54
C ASN A 336 12.93 -7.71 20.90
N ASP A 337 13.22 -6.76 21.79
CA ASP A 337 14.55 -6.62 22.38
C ASP A 337 14.36 -6.34 23.88
N SER A 338 15.09 -7.08 24.72
CA SER A 338 14.93 -7.12 26.18
C SER A 338 15.54 -5.90 26.87
N GLY A 339 15.01 -4.71 26.55
CA GLY A 339 15.39 -3.42 27.13
C GLY A 339 14.17 -2.54 27.44
N GLU A 340 13.99 -2.20 28.72
CA GLU A 340 12.75 -1.63 29.26
C GLU A 340 12.29 -0.27 28.67
N SER A 341 10.98 -0.05 28.76
CA SER A 341 10.34 1.27 29.01
C SER A 341 10.29 2.34 27.89
N ARG A 342 10.71 2.09 26.63
CA ARG A 342 10.56 3.09 25.54
C ARG A 342 9.64 2.72 24.36
N SER A 343 9.20 1.47 24.23
CA SER A 343 8.32 1.02 23.13
C SER A 343 6.83 1.05 23.47
N ASP A 344 6.44 1.07 24.75
CA ASP A 344 5.03 1.22 25.14
C ASP A 344 4.50 2.64 25.02
N VAL A 345 5.39 3.63 25.01
CA VAL A 345 5.01 5.05 25.09
C VAL A 345 4.56 5.63 23.75
N SER A 346 4.89 4.97 22.63
CA SER A 346 4.39 5.28 21.28
C SER A 346 3.00 4.67 20.99
N ARG A 347 2.44 3.89 21.93
CA ARG A 347 1.14 3.22 21.80
C ARG A 347 -0.01 4.02 22.43
N ILE A 348 0.27 5.08 23.18
CA ILE A 348 -0.73 5.84 23.96
C ILE A 348 -1.11 7.13 23.21
N LEU A 349 -2.34 7.17 22.69
CA LEU A 349 -2.93 8.35 22.03
C LEU A 349 -3.51 9.34 23.03
N LEU A 350 -4.03 8.88 24.17
CA LEU A 350 -4.50 9.72 25.27
C LEU A 350 -4.26 9.00 26.61
N PRO A 351 -3.34 9.47 27.48
CA PRO A 351 -3.05 8.80 28.75
C PRO A 351 -4.19 8.93 29.77
N VAL A 352 -4.80 10.11 29.89
CA VAL A 352 -5.98 10.38 30.74
C VAL A 352 -6.79 11.51 30.07
N ALA A 353 -7.98 11.21 29.56
CA ALA A 353 -8.85 12.16 28.87
C ALA A 353 -10.28 12.12 29.43
N THR A 354 -10.97 13.27 29.44
CA THR A 354 -12.41 13.33 29.73
C THR A 354 -13.24 12.78 28.56
N ALA A 355 -14.52 12.48 28.79
CA ALA A 355 -15.45 12.06 27.74
C ALA A 355 -15.51 13.03 26.53
N GLU A 356 -15.41 14.33 26.78
CA GLU A 356 -15.36 15.35 25.72
C GLU A 356 -14.05 15.30 24.92
N GLN A 357 -12.90 15.28 25.61
CA GLN A 357 -11.58 15.15 24.99
C GLN A 357 -11.47 13.86 24.16
N LEU A 358 -12.03 12.76 24.67
CA LEU A 358 -12.15 11.48 23.98
C LEU A 358 -12.96 11.64 22.68
N ARG A 359 -14.14 12.25 22.73
CA ARG A 359 -15.01 12.46 21.56
C ARG A 359 -14.32 13.29 20.47
N VAL A 360 -13.64 14.38 20.85
CA VAL A 360 -12.91 15.24 19.90
C VAL A 360 -11.75 14.48 19.25
N ALA A 361 -10.96 13.72 20.01
CA ALA A 361 -9.87 12.92 19.45
C ALA A 361 -10.37 11.77 18.55
N LEU A 362 -11.42 11.05 18.98
CA LEU A 362 -12.01 9.97 18.18
C LEU A 362 -12.60 10.48 16.86
N ALA A 363 -13.23 11.66 16.85
CA ALA A 363 -13.76 12.26 15.63
C ALA A 363 -12.69 12.54 14.56
N ARG A 364 -11.42 12.72 14.96
CA ARG A 364 -10.27 12.87 14.05
C ARG A 364 -9.65 11.53 13.61
N VAL A 365 -9.68 10.51 14.47
CA VAL A 365 -9.12 9.17 14.16
C VAL A 365 -10.10 8.29 13.38
N LEU A 366 -11.40 8.37 13.71
CA LEU A 366 -12.49 7.61 13.10
C LEU A 366 -13.60 8.59 12.63
N PRO A 367 -13.41 9.31 11.52
CA PRO A 367 -14.39 10.27 11.02
C PRO A 367 -15.71 9.58 10.64
N GLY A 368 -16.82 10.10 11.14
CA GLY A 368 -18.17 9.60 10.86
C GLY A 368 -18.53 8.27 11.54
N VAL A 369 -17.86 7.89 12.63
CA VAL A 369 -18.17 6.71 13.44
C VAL A 369 -18.70 7.17 14.81
N ASP A 370 -19.89 6.71 15.21
CA ASP A 370 -20.42 6.91 16.56
C ASP A 370 -20.46 5.59 17.34
N LEU A 371 -19.50 5.43 18.25
CA LEU A 371 -19.38 4.26 19.13
C LEU A 371 -20.56 4.11 20.12
N GLY A 372 -21.41 5.13 20.27
CA GLY A 372 -22.64 5.07 21.04
C GLY A 372 -23.80 4.40 20.31
N ALA A 373 -23.80 4.45 18.97
CA ALA A 373 -24.87 3.92 18.11
C ALA A 373 -24.69 2.43 17.76
N VAL A 374 -23.48 1.89 17.91
CA VAL A 374 -23.15 0.48 17.60
C VAL A 374 -23.97 -0.47 18.47
N GLU A 375 -24.76 -1.35 17.85
CA GLU A 375 -25.52 -2.38 18.58
C GLU A 375 -24.57 -3.42 19.19
N LEU A 376 -24.68 -3.64 20.52
CA LEU A 376 -23.77 -4.51 21.27
C LEU A 376 -24.48 -5.78 21.78
N HIS A 377 -24.24 -6.89 21.09
CA HIS A 377 -24.64 -8.24 21.49
C HIS A 377 -23.85 -8.73 22.72
N ARG A 378 -24.42 -9.67 23.49
CA ARG A 378 -23.82 -10.24 24.71
C ARG A 378 -23.31 -11.66 24.45
N SER A 379 -22.30 -12.12 25.20
CA SER A 379 -21.93 -13.54 25.19
C SER A 379 -23.08 -14.45 25.66
N PRO A 380 -23.21 -15.68 25.11
CA PRO A 380 -24.19 -16.65 25.58
C PRO A 380 -23.98 -17.00 27.06
N ARG A 381 -25.07 -17.27 27.81
CA ARG A 381 -24.99 -17.66 29.24
C ARG A 381 -24.02 -18.82 29.52
N ARG A 382 -23.92 -19.80 28.62
CA ARG A 382 -23.00 -20.95 28.74
C ARG A 382 -21.51 -20.57 28.68
N ALA A 383 -21.16 -19.38 28.22
CA ALA A 383 -19.78 -18.86 28.31
C ALA A 383 -19.34 -18.57 29.75
N ALA A 384 -20.27 -18.38 30.69
CA ALA A 384 -19.96 -18.17 32.10
C ALA A 384 -19.22 -19.36 32.75
N PHE A 385 -19.37 -20.57 32.22
CA PHE A 385 -18.60 -21.74 32.70
C PHE A 385 -17.10 -21.61 32.42
N LEU A 386 -16.72 -21.04 31.27
CA LEU A 386 -15.32 -20.80 30.90
C LEU A 386 -14.79 -19.46 31.43
N ARG A 387 -15.68 -18.52 31.75
CA ARG A 387 -15.37 -17.15 32.17
C ARG A 387 -16.27 -16.69 33.34
N PRO A 388 -16.12 -17.31 34.53
CA PRO A 388 -17.04 -17.11 35.65
C PRO A 388 -17.02 -15.69 36.23
N PHE A 389 -15.95 -14.92 36.01
CA PHE A 389 -15.79 -13.57 36.57
C PHE A 389 -16.07 -12.43 35.60
N ASP A 390 -16.18 -12.67 34.29
CA ASP A 390 -16.26 -11.58 33.31
C ASP A 390 -17.15 -11.85 32.08
N ALA A 391 -17.75 -13.05 31.95
CA ALA A 391 -18.68 -13.37 30.86
C ALA A 391 -19.89 -12.41 30.77
N TRP A 392 -20.36 -11.83 31.87
CA TRP A 392 -21.45 -10.84 31.87
C TRP A 392 -21.03 -9.46 31.38
N THR A 393 -19.73 -9.16 31.38
CA THR A 393 -19.17 -7.86 30.90
C THR A 393 -18.92 -7.87 29.40
N PHE A 394 -18.67 -9.05 28.82
CA PHE A 394 -18.29 -9.15 27.42
C PHE A 394 -19.47 -8.80 26.49
N ARG A 395 -19.20 -7.86 25.58
CA ARG A 395 -20.10 -7.48 24.50
C ARG A 395 -19.33 -7.31 23.20
N TYR A 396 -20.00 -7.50 22.07
CA TYR A 396 -19.43 -7.32 20.74
C TYR A 396 -20.49 -6.78 19.78
N GLY A 397 -20.07 -6.08 18.74
CA GLY A 397 -20.96 -5.47 17.75
C GLY A 397 -20.17 -4.89 16.58
N TRP A 398 -20.87 -4.35 15.60
CA TRP A 398 -20.29 -3.70 14.43
C TRP A 398 -21.25 -2.64 13.89
N ASP A 399 -20.73 -1.70 13.12
CA ASP A 399 -21.50 -0.85 12.20
C ASP A 399 -21.02 -1.09 10.75
N ASP A 400 -21.17 -0.12 9.84
CA ASP A 400 -20.71 -0.23 8.45
C ASP A 400 -19.19 0.03 8.28
N ARG A 401 -18.51 0.51 9.33
CA ARG A 401 -17.13 1.03 9.29
C ARG A 401 -16.20 0.35 10.29
N VAL A 402 -16.70 -0.03 11.47
CA VAL A 402 -15.91 -0.60 12.57
C VAL A 402 -16.59 -1.80 13.22
N VAL A 403 -15.75 -2.71 13.69
CA VAL A 403 -16.12 -3.79 14.60
C VAL A 403 -15.61 -3.46 16.01
N VAL A 404 -16.45 -3.70 17.02
CA VAL A 404 -16.25 -3.30 18.41
C VAL A 404 -16.37 -4.49 19.34
N ALA A 405 -15.44 -4.63 20.28
CA ALA A 405 -15.52 -5.58 21.39
C ALA A 405 -15.26 -4.87 22.72
N ARG A 406 -16.15 -5.06 23.69
CA ARG A 406 -16.07 -4.51 25.04
C ARG A 406 -15.93 -5.62 26.07
N ALA A 407 -14.98 -5.50 27.01
CA ALA A 407 -14.71 -6.53 28.01
C ALA A 407 -14.14 -5.96 29.31
N GLY A 408 -14.37 -6.67 30.43
CA GLY A 408 -13.61 -6.48 31.66
C GLY A 408 -14.40 -5.85 32.81
N VAL A 409 -13.98 -6.19 34.04
CA VAL A 409 -14.69 -5.83 35.29
C VAL A 409 -14.04 -4.62 35.98
N LEU A 410 -12.76 -4.75 36.35
CA LEU A 410 -11.98 -3.71 37.04
C LEU A 410 -11.51 -2.60 36.10
N VAL A 411 -11.17 -2.98 34.87
CA VAL A 411 -10.93 -2.11 33.74
C VAL A 411 -11.92 -2.54 32.66
N ASN A 412 -12.65 -1.59 32.09
CA ASN A 412 -13.54 -1.80 30.97
C ASN A 412 -12.80 -1.38 29.70
N ASP A 413 -12.38 -2.36 28.90
CA ASP A 413 -11.65 -2.16 27.66
C ASP A 413 -12.63 -2.25 26.49
N THR A 414 -12.70 -1.21 25.67
CA THR A 414 -13.46 -1.19 24.40
C THR A 414 -12.47 -1.12 23.25
N THR A 415 -12.24 -2.27 22.61
CA THR A 415 -11.43 -2.43 21.41
C THR A 415 -12.28 -2.09 20.19
N VAL A 416 -11.77 -1.23 19.30
CA VAL A 416 -12.39 -0.81 18.04
C VAL A 416 -11.40 -1.02 16.90
N VAL A 417 -11.80 -1.74 15.86
CA VAL A 417 -10.99 -1.98 14.66
C VAL A 417 -11.84 -1.63 13.44
N PRO A 418 -11.39 -0.76 12.52
CA PRO A 418 -12.10 -0.51 11.28
C PRO A 418 -12.06 -1.75 10.36
N HIS A 419 -13.17 -2.05 9.67
CA HIS A 419 -13.26 -3.22 8.78
C HIS A 419 -12.15 -3.21 7.72
N ALA A 420 -11.87 -2.05 7.12
CA ALA A 420 -10.77 -1.84 6.18
C ALA A 420 -9.33 -2.09 6.74
N ARG A 421 -9.18 -2.38 8.04
CA ARG A 421 -7.89 -2.66 8.72
C ARG A 421 -7.76 -4.08 9.25
N VAL A 422 -8.81 -4.89 9.15
CA VAL A 422 -8.73 -6.33 9.42
C VAL A 422 -7.91 -6.99 8.30
N GLN A 423 -6.97 -7.86 8.66
CA GLN A 423 -6.10 -8.59 7.71
C GLN A 423 -6.47 -10.05 7.59
N SER A 424 -6.85 -10.69 8.70
CA SER A 424 -7.39 -12.05 8.71
C SER A 424 -8.49 -12.19 9.74
N ALA A 425 -9.50 -12.98 9.40
CA ALA A 425 -10.57 -13.37 10.28
C ALA A 425 -10.55 -14.90 10.43
N ARG A 426 -10.47 -15.42 11.66
CA ARG A 426 -10.44 -16.87 11.92
C ARG A 426 -11.31 -17.27 13.11
N VAL A 427 -11.82 -18.50 13.08
CA VAL A 427 -12.57 -19.11 14.19
C VAL A 427 -11.70 -20.16 14.86
N GLU A 428 -11.38 -19.97 16.14
CA GLU A 428 -10.75 -20.98 16.99
C GLU A 428 -11.82 -21.67 17.84
N GLN A 429 -11.80 -23.01 17.89
CA GLN A 429 -12.72 -23.81 18.70
C GLN A 429 -11.98 -24.92 19.46
N GLY A 430 -11.67 -24.66 20.73
CA GLY A 430 -11.04 -25.65 21.61
C GLY A 430 -11.99 -26.77 22.06
N PRO A 431 -11.49 -27.89 22.63
CA PRO A 431 -12.32 -29.05 22.99
C PRO A 431 -13.49 -28.73 23.94
N LEU A 432 -13.23 -27.97 25.01
CA LEU A 432 -14.27 -27.52 25.95
C LEU A 432 -15.26 -26.53 25.31
N GLN A 433 -14.80 -25.71 24.37
CA GLN A 433 -15.69 -24.81 23.63
C GLN A 433 -16.61 -25.62 22.69
N ARG A 434 -16.08 -26.64 22.00
CA ARG A 434 -16.87 -27.56 21.17
C ARG A 434 -17.96 -28.27 21.96
N LEU A 435 -17.64 -28.79 23.14
CA LEU A 435 -18.61 -29.44 24.05
C LEU A 435 -19.71 -28.47 24.51
N LEU A 436 -19.39 -27.19 24.70
CA LEU A 436 -20.35 -26.14 25.08
C LEU A 436 -21.01 -25.43 23.88
N GLY A 437 -20.76 -25.85 22.63
CA GLY A 437 -21.29 -25.18 21.43
C GLY A 437 -20.81 -23.72 21.28
N LEU A 438 -19.62 -23.40 21.78
CA LEU A 438 -18.98 -22.09 21.74
C LEU A 438 -17.80 -22.08 20.77
N ALA A 439 -17.38 -20.90 20.32
CA ALA A 439 -16.12 -20.69 19.61
C ALA A 439 -15.58 -19.27 19.87
N SER A 440 -14.32 -19.01 19.57
CA SER A 440 -13.73 -17.68 19.56
C SER A 440 -13.54 -17.17 18.13
N ALA A 441 -14.04 -15.98 17.83
CA ALA A 441 -13.74 -15.26 16.59
C ALA A 441 -12.55 -14.33 16.81
N HIS A 442 -11.52 -14.44 15.98
CA HIS A 442 -10.31 -13.63 16.03
C HIS A 442 -10.26 -12.78 14.76
N LEU A 443 -10.27 -11.45 14.93
CA LEU A 443 -10.06 -10.49 13.85
C LEU A 443 -8.67 -9.89 14.05
N ASP A 444 -7.71 -10.35 13.26
CA ASP A 444 -6.31 -9.94 13.36
C ASP A 444 -6.08 -8.69 12.51
N SER A 445 -5.55 -7.65 13.16
CA SER A 445 -4.96 -6.46 12.52
C SER A 445 -3.42 -6.55 12.59
N PRO A 446 -2.66 -5.66 11.91
CA PRO A 446 -1.20 -5.65 12.02
C PRO A 446 -0.70 -5.59 13.47
N LYS A 447 0.49 -6.18 13.70
CA LYS A 447 1.10 -6.35 15.04
C LYS A 447 1.02 -5.09 15.90
N GLY A 448 0.22 -5.15 16.98
CA GLY A 448 0.10 -4.09 17.97
C GLY A 448 -0.67 -4.53 19.22
N PRO A 449 -0.98 -3.58 20.13
CA PRO A 449 -1.69 -3.86 21.39
C PRO A 449 -3.19 -4.13 21.17
N VAL A 450 -3.76 -3.59 20.09
CA VAL A 450 -5.16 -3.75 19.71
C VAL A 450 -5.33 -5.13 19.06
N ARG A 451 -6.13 -5.99 19.69
CA ARG A 451 -6.52 -7.30 19.17
C ARG A 451 -7.99 -7.52 19.45
N LEU A 452 -8.80 -7.68 18.41
CA LEU A 452 -10.22 -7.91 18.57
C LEU A 452 -10.50 -9.41 18.56
N VAL A 453 -10.94 -9.91 19.72
CA VAL A 453 -11.30 -11.32 19.90
C VAL A 453 -12.70 -11.41 20.49
N GLY A 454 -13.65 -11.86 19.67
CA GLY A 454 -14.97 -12.33 20.08
C GLY A 454 -14.83 -13.63 20.87
N ARG A 455 -14.55 -13.54 22.18
CA ARG A 455 -14.24 -14.71 23.01
C ARG A 455 -15.52 -15.47 23.40
N HIS A 456 -15.54 -16.78 23.16
CA HIS A 456 -16.63 -17.68 23.58
C HIS A 456 -18.03 -17.21 23.14
N LEU A 457 -18.16 -16.84 21.87
CA LEU A 457 -19.46 -16.62 21.23
C LEU A 457 -20.14 -17.96 20.95
N ALA A 458 -21.42 -17.98 20.56
CA ALA A 458 -22.00 -19.21 20.03
C ALA A 458 -21.26 -19.61 18.74
N ALA A 459 -21.08 -20.91 18.49
CA ALA A 459 -20.30 -21.38 17.35
C ALA A 459 -20.89 -20.94 15.99
N ALA A 460 -22.22 -20.71 15.91
CA ALA A 460 -22.87 -20.11 14.76
C ALA A 460 -22.48 -18.62 14.61
N ASP A 461 -22.73 -17.80 15.64
CA ASP A 461 -22.41 -16.36 15.65
C ASP A 461 -20.93 -16.09 15.33
N ALA A 462 -20.01 -16.89 15.88
CA ALA A 462 -18.57 -16.75 15.62
C ALA A 462 -18.22 -16.97 14.13
N ARG A 463 -18.87 -17.94 13.48
CA ARG A 463 -18.70 -18.20 12.04
C ARG A 463 -19.36 -17.13 11.20
N ALA A 464 -20.59 -16.74 11.55
CA ALA A 464 -21.32 -15.67 10.85
C ALA A 464 -20.55 -14.34 10.89
N LEU A 465 -20.01 -13.97 12.06
CA LEU A 465 -19.15 -12.80 12.22
C LEU A 465 -17.93 -12.86 11.29
N VAL A 466 -17.16 -13.96 11.32
CA VAL A 466 -15.94 -14.12 10.50
C VAL A 466 -16.23 -14.14 9.00
N VAL A 467 -17.32 -14.78 8.55
CA VAL A 467 -17.70 -14.81 7.13
C VAL A 467 -18.15 -13.42 6.66
N THR A 468 -19.08 -12.78 7.39
CA THR A 468 -19.60 -11.45 7.01
C THR A 468 -18.55 -10.33 7.13
N GLU A 469 -17.52 -10.52 7.96
CA GLU A 469 -16.44 -9.54 8.11
C GLU A 469 -15.65 -9.32 6.81
N LEU A 470 -15.45 -10.37 5.99
CA LEU A 470 -14.74 -10.25 4.72
C LEU A 470 -15.51 -9.38 3.71
N ASP A 471 -16.84 -9.47 3.71
CA ASP A 471 -17.68 -8.64 2.85
C ASP A 471 -17.78 -7.19 3.38
N ARG A 472 -17.84 -6.99 4.70
CA ARG A 472 -17.72 -5.65 5.31
C ARG A 472 -16.37 -5.01 5.02
N GLN A 473 -15.27 -5.76 5.09
CA GLN A 473 -13.93 -5.30 4.73
C GLN A 473 -13.90 -4.82 3.27
N ARG A 474 -14.43 -5.61 2.33
CA ARG A 474 -14.52 -5.25 0.90
C ARG A 474 -15.35 -3.99 0.69
N ALA A 475 -16.54 -3.91 1.29
CA ALA A 475 -17.42 -2.74 1.19
C ALA A 475 -16.76 -1.48 1.78
N SER A 476 -16.12 -1.60 2.94
CA SER A 476 -15.40 -0.51 3.60
C SER A 476 -14.20 -0.01 2.77
N LEU A 477 -13.44 -0.93 2.15
CA LEU A 477 -12.35 -0.59 1.24
C LEU A 477 -12.87 0.08 -0.05
N ALA A 478 -13.98 -0.40 -0.62
CA ALA A 478 -14.59 0.23 -1.80
C ALA A 478 -15.09 1.65 -1.49
N ALA A 479 -15.73 1.86 -0.33
CA ALA A 479 -16.18 3.18 0.12
C ALA A 479 -14.98 4.13 0.37
N LEU A 480 -13.90 3.64 0.98
CA LEU A 480 -12.66 4.42 1.16
C LEU A 480 -11.95 4.72 -0.16
N ALA A 481 -12.00 3.81 -1.14
CA ALA A 481 -11.45 4.04 -2.48
C ALA A 481 -12.27 5.10 -3.23
N ALA A 482 -13.60 5.02 -3.18
CA ALA A 482 -14.50 6.03 -3.75
C ALA A 482 -14.27 7.42 -3.14
N ALA A 483 -14.16 7.51 -1.81
CA ALA A 483 -13.87 8.77 -1.10
C ALA A 483 -12.44 9.30 -1.31
N ARG A 484 -11.51 8.47 -1.82
CA ARG A 484 -10.13 8.85 -2.16
C ARG A 484 -9.92 9.15 -3.63
N ARG A 485 -10.88 8.84 -4.51
CA ARG A 485 -10.82 9.39 -5.86
C ARG A 485 -10.83 10.92 -5.71
N PRO A 486 -9.93 11.66 -6.38
CA PRO A 486 -10.11 13.09 -6.48
C PRO A 486 -11.52 13.35 -7.06
N PRO A 487 -12.16 14.50 -6.77
CA PRO A 487 -13.33 14.90 -7.55
C PRO A 487 -12.92 14.79 -9.02
N GLU A 488 -13.62 13.93 -9.75
CA GLU A 488 -13.29 13.68 -11.15
C GLU A 488 -13.29 15.06 -11.83
N PRO A 489 -12.18 15.47 -12.50
CA PRO A 489 -12.17 16.74 -13.19
C PRO A 489 -13.40 16.77 -14.11
N PRO A 490 -14.10 17.92 -14.23
CA PRO A 490 -15.29 18.00 -15.07
C PRO A 490 -14.96 17.33 -16.40
N PRO A 491 -15.78 16.35 -16.84
CA PRO A 491 -15.35 15.31 -17.77
C PRO A 491 -14.61 15.99 -18.91
N VAL A 492 -13.35 15.61 -19.17
CA VAL A 492 -12.42 16.43 -19.99
C VAL A 492 -12.93 16.63 -21.44
N ASP A 493 -13.94 15.86 -21.81
CA ASP A 493 -14.74 15.98 -23.02
C ASP A 493 -15.66 17.22 -23.02
N ALA A 494 -15.82 17.95 -21.92
CA ALA A 494 -16.76 19.07 -21.75
C ALA A 494 -16.54 20.21 -22.76
N GLU A 495 -15.28 20.53 -23.10
CA GLU A 495 -14.97 21.51 -24.16
C GLU A 495 -15.37 21.00 -25.55
N VAL A 496 -15.31 19.68 -25.77
CA VAL A 496 -15.77 19.04 -27.01
C VAL A 496 -17.31 19.01 -27.05
N LEU A 497 -17.95 18.62 -25.95
CA LEU A 497 -19.41 18.56 -25.82
C LEU A 497 -20.05 19.95 -25.93
N ASP A 498 -19.44 21.00 -25.36
CA ASP A 498 -19.87 22.40 -25.52
C ASP A 498 -19.75 22.87 -26.98
N ARG A 499 -18.66 22.52 -27.68
CA ARG A 499 -18.51 22.77 -29.12
C ARG A 499 -19.68 22.17 -29.93
N PHE A 500 -20.14 20.97 -29.57
CA PHE A 500 -21.28 20.30 -30.18
C PHE A 500 -22.64 20.67 -29.55
N ARG A 501 -22.66 21.56 -28.55
CA ARG A 501 -23.84 22.02 -27.79
C ARG A 501 -24.65 20.88 -27.14
N LEU A 502 -23.97 19.80 -26.75
CA LEU A 502 -24.57 18.64 -26.09
C LEU A 502 -24.72 18.93 -24.58
N THR A 503 -25.83 19.57 -24.20
CA THR A 503 -26.15 19.87 -22.79
C THR A 503 -26.57 18.64 -21.97
N GLU A 504 -27.14 17.63 -22.62
CA GLU A 504 -27.45 16.31 -22.04
C GLU A 504 -26.86 15.24 -22.97
N PRO A 505 -25.58 14.86 -22.80
CA PRO A 505 -24.91 13.91 -23.68
C PRO A 505 -25.43 12.48 -23.47
N GLU A 506 -26.18 11.94 -24.44
CA GLU A 506 -26.53 10.52 -24.48
C GLU A 506 -25.27 9.70 -24.80
N LEU A 507 -24.61 9.18 -23.77
CA LEU A 507 -23.46 8.27 -23.89
C LEU A 507 -23.96 6.90 -24.39
N LEU A 508 -23.60 6.55 -25.62
CA LEU A 508 -23.95 5.27 -26.25
C LEU A 508 -23.00 4.15 -25.84
N GLY A 509 -21.74 4.48 -25.50
CA GLY A 509 -20.75 3.52 -25.05
C GLY A 509 -19.44 4.16 -24.60
N GLU A 510 -18.72 3.46 -23.73
CA GLU A 510 -17.40 3.86 -23.23
C GLU A 510 -16.42 2.69 -23.36
N GLY A 511 -15.48 2.78 -24.29
CA GLY A 511 -14.43 1.80 -24.52
C GLY A 511 -13.14 2.12 -23.74
N GLY A 512 -12.08 1.34 -23.94
CA GLY A 512 -10.77 1.59 -23.32
C GLY A 512 -10.17 2.94 -23.72
N GLU A 513 -10.19 3.24 -25.03
CA GLU A 513 -9.53 4.42 -25.62
C GLU A 513 -10.49 5.56 -26.01
N THR A 514 -11.80 5.32 -26.10
CA THR A 514 -12.78 6.33 -26.59
C THR A 514 -14.08 6.36 -25.77
N ARG A 515 -14.80 7.47 -25.86
CA ARG A 515 -16.20 7.62 -25.45
C ARG A 515 -17.05 7.97 -26.66
N VAL A 516 -18.23 7.37 -26.78
CA VAL A 516 -19.12 7.52 -27.93
C VAL A 516 -20.44 8.13 -27.48
N TYR A 517 -20.74 9.32 -27.97
CA TYR A 517 -21.95 10.08 -27.68
C TYR A 517 -22.88 10.12 -28.90
N ALA A 518 -24.19 10.15 -28.70
CA ALA A 518 -25.11 10.42 -29.80
C ALA A 518 -25.01 11.89 -30.22
N LEU A 519 -24.78 12.14 -31.52
CA LEU A 519 -24.87 13.49 -32.10
C LEU A 519 -26.21 13.67 -32.86
N GLY A 520 -26.80 12.56 -33.33
CA GLY A 520 -28.12 12.55 -33.95
C GLY A 520 -28.61 11.14 -34.30
N PRO A 521 -29.60 11.02 -35.19
CA PRO A 521 -30.13 9.72 -35.62
C PRO A 521 -29.17 8.94 -36.55
N ALA A 522 -28.25 9.62 -37.22
CA ALA A 522 -27.33 9.03 -38.20
C ALA A 522 -25.84 9.23 -37.88
N GLU A 523 -25.51 9.92 -36.78
CA GLU A 523 -24.16 10.37 -36.46
C GLU A 523 -23.84 10.15 -34.97
N VAL A 524 -22.61 9.73 -34.68
CA VAL A 524 -22.07 9.58 -33.32
C VAL A 524 -20.77 10.38 -33.18
N LEU A 525 -20.61 11.04 -32.05
CA LEU A 525 -19.40 11.77 -31.68
C LEU A 525 -18.49 10.85 -30.85
N ARG A 526 -17.33 10.48 -31.39
CA ARG A 526 -16.28 9.81 -30.63
C ARG A 526 -15.31 10.83 -30.07
N VAL A 527 -14.98 10.72 -28.78
CA VAL A 527 -13.94 11.51 -28.12
C VAL A 527 -12.86 10.56 -27.62
N TYR A 528 -11.61 10.81 -28.02
CA TYR A 528 -10.47 9.99 -27.62
C TYR A 528 -10.04 10.37 -26.19
N LYS A 529 -9.94 9.35 -25.34
CA LYS A 529 -9.51 9.46 -23.95
C LYS A 529 -8.03 9.86 -23.86
N GLY A 530 -7.60 10.26 -22.67
CA GLY A 530 -6.26 10.84 -22.46
C GLY A 530 -5.10 9.94 -22.90
N GLY A 531 -4.07 10.56 -23.47
CA GLY A 531 -2.87 9.94 -24.04
C GLY A 531 -2.02 11.00 -24.73
N ASP A 532 -1.13 10.60 -25.65
CA ASP A 532 -0.52 11.52 -26.62
C ASP A 532 -1.58 11.92 -27.67
N PRO A 533 -2.01 13.20 -27.76
CA PRO A 533 -3.01 13.62 -28.75
C PRO A 533 -2.54 13.37 -30.19
N GLU A 534 -1.23 13.38 -30.43
CA GLU A 534 -0.66 13.11 -31.75
C GLU A 534 -0.79 11.63 -32.12
N GLN A 535 -0.87 10.70 -31.16
CA GLN A 535 -1.12 9.28 -31.43
C GLN A 535 -2.55 9.05 -31.91
N ALA A 536 -3.54 9.68 -31.27
CA ALA A 536 -4.93 9.63 -31.72
C ALA A 536 -5.11 10.32 -33.09
N ALA A 537 -4.48 11.48 -33.31
CA ALA A 537 -4.50 12.16 -34.60
C ALA A 537 -3.88 11.31 -35.73
N ARG A 538 -2.74 10.66 -35.46
CA ARG A 538 -2.13 9.70 -36.40
C ARG A 538 -3.07 8.54 -36.72
N LEU A 539 -3.69 7.91 -35.72
CA LEU A 539 -4.64 6.80 -35.93
C LEU A 539 -5.84 7.22 -36.81
N VAL A 540 -6.46 8.37 -36.50
CA VAL A 540 -7.57 8.92 -37.31
C VAL A 540 -7.13 9.17 -38.76
N SER A 541 -5.92 9.70 -38.98
CA SER A 541 -5.39 9.94 -40.33
C SER A 541 -5.11 8.65 -41.13
N GLN A 542 -4.87 7.53 -40.45
CA GLN A 542 -4.67 6.22 -41.08
C GLN A 542 -6.00 5.51 -41.35
N LEU A 543 -6.95 5.55 -40.39
CA LEU A 543 -8.24 4.87 -40.51
C LEU A 543 -9.15 5.51 -41.56
N ARG A 544 -9.21 6.85 -41.64
CA ARG A 544 -10.15 7.55 -42.52
C ARG A 544 -10.05 7.14 -44.00
N PRO A 545 -8.86 7.09 -44.64
CA PRO A 545 -8.74 6.62 -46.03
C PRO A 545 -9.18 5.16 -46.23
N ALA A 546 -8.94 4.29 -45.25
CA ALA A 546 -9.37 2.89 -45.31
C ALA A 546 -10.90 2.78 -45.21
N TYR A 547 -11.51 3.50 -44.28
CA TYR A 547 -12.96 3.58 -44.10
C TYR A 547 -13.66 4.16 -45.33
N ASP A 548 -13.16 5.26 -45.91
CA ASP A 548 -13.73 5.83 -47.14
C ASP A 548 -13.58 4.88 -48.35
N HIS A 549 -12.52 4.06 -48.41
CA HIS A 549 -12.34 3.04 -49.44
C HIS A 549 -13.32 1.87 -49.26
N TRP A 550 -13.39 1.27 -48.08
CA TRP A 550 -14.28 0.14 -47.79
C TRP A 550 -15.76 0.51 -47.87
N ALA A 551 -16.15 1.71 -47.40
CA ALA A 551 -17.51 2.21 -47.53
C ALA A 551 -17.93 2.50 -49.00
N GLY A 552 -16.98 2.47 -49.95
CA GLY A 552 -17.22 2.52 -51.38
C GLY A 552 -17.43 1.15 -52.04
N GLN A 553 -17.14 0.04 -51.36
CA GLN A 553 -17.31 -1.31 -51.89
C GLN A 553 -18.77 -1.76 -51.70
N THR A 554 -19.47 -2.03 -52.81
CA THR A 554 -20.90 -2.37 -52.80
C THR A 554 -21.18 -3.87 -52.87
N ASP A 555 -20.15 -4.71 -53.01
CA ASP A 555 -20.28 -6.17 -53.16
C ASP A 555 -20.16 -6.93 -51.81
N VAL A 556 -19.74 -6.24 -50.74
CA VAL A 556 -19.70 -6.74 -49.36
C VAL A 556 -20.96 -6.29 -48.62
N PRO A 557 -21.80 -7.21 -48.10
CA PRO A 557 -23.11 -6.88 -47.52
C PRO A 557 -23.03 -6.37 -46.06
N LEU A 558 -21.99 -5.60 -45.74
CA LEU A 558 -21.70 -5.09 -44.40
C LEU A 558 -21.84 -3.56 -44.32
N GLU A 559 -22.35 -3.07 -43.20
CA GLU A 559 -22.31 -1.67 -42.82
C GLU A 559 -21.00 -1.39 -42.09
N LEU A 560 -20.18 -0.51 -42.65
CA LEU A 560 -18.82 -0.23 -42.19
C LEU A 560 -18.71 1.21 -41.68
N PRO A 561 -17.80 1.48 -40.72
CA PRO A 561 -17.65 2.80 -40.12
C PRO A 561 -17.15 3.79 -41.16
N ARG A 562 -17.54 5.05 -40.97
CA ARG A 562 -17.08 6.16 -41.81
C ARG A 562 -16.91 7.41 -40.97
N ILE A 563 -15.70 7.97 -40.96
CA ILE A 563 -15.38 9.22 -40.30
C ILE A 563 -15.81 10.37 -41.22
N LEU A 564 -16.88 11.07 -40.82
CA LEU A 564 -17.50 12.17 -41.57
C LEU A 564 -16.75 13.49 -41.32
N ASP A 565 -16.44 13.76 -40.05
CA ASP A 565 -15.65 14.92 -39.62
C ASP A 565 -14.69 14.53 -38.49
N HIS A 566 -13.67 15.35 -38.23
CA HIS A 566 -12.69 15.14 -37.17
C HIS A 566 -11.99 16.45 -36.80
N GLY A 567 -11.50 16.54 -35.56
CA GLY A 567 -10.77 17.72 -35.14
C GLY A 567 -10.14 17.60 -33.75
N ARG A 568 -9.63 18.73 -33.27
CA ARG A 568 -9.01 18.88 -31.95
C ARG A 568 -9.67 20.01 -31.17
N VAL A 569 -9.89 19.80 -29.87
CA VAL A 569 -10.21 20.84 -28.89
C VAL A 569 -9.29 20.61 -27.69
N GLY A 570 -8.52 21.62 -27.29
CA GLY A 570 -7.45 21.45 -26.30
C GLY A 570 -6.52 20.29 -26.65
N ASP A 571 -6.38 19.34 -25.74
CA ASP A 571 -5.63 18.08 -25.92
C ASP A 571 -6.53 16.86 -26.13
N ARG A 572 -7.68 17.06 -26.80
CA ARG A 572 -8.61 15.99 -27.19
C ARG A 572 -8.80 15.97 -28.70
N ILE A 573 -8.64 14.78 -29.27
CA ILE A 573 -9.07 14.47 -30.64
C ILE A 573 -10.50 13.94 -30.58
N TRP A 574 -11.32 14.35 -31.55
CA TRP A 574 -12.68 13.84 -31.73
C TRP A 574 -12.92 13.48 -33.20
N THR A 575 -13.83 12.55 -33.44
CA THR A 575 -14.39 12.24 -34.76
C THR A 575 -15.92 12.25 -34.70
N VAL A 576 -16.56 12.63 -35.80
CA VAL A 576 -17.98 12.41 -36.04
C VAL A 576 -18.08 11.27 -37.04
N ASP A 577 -18.62 10.15 -36.60
CA ASP A 577 -18.73 8.92 -37.38
C ASP A 577 -20.18 8.68 -37.79
N ARG A 578 -20.40 7.96 -38.90
CA ARG A 578 -21.71 7.36 -39.20
C ARG A 578 -22.14 6.44 -38.06
N ARG A 579 -23.38 6.61 -37.58
CA ARG A 579 -24.04 5.69 -36.64
C ARG A 579 -24.44 4.41 -37.37
N MET A 580 -24.12 3.26 -36.78
CA MET A 580 -24.52 1.93 -37.27
C MET A 580 -26.02 1.66 -37.07
N SER A 581 -26.57 0.78 -37.90
CA SER A 581 -27.97 0.37 -37.87
C SER A 581 -28.25 -0.67 -36.79
N GLY A 582 -28.98 -0.26 -35.75
CA GLY A 582 -29.40 -1.12 -34.63
C GLY A 582 -28.45 -1.09 -33.42
N PRO A 583 -28.76 -1.85 -32.36
CA PRO A 583 -27.89 -1.98 -31.19
C PRO A 583 -26.65 -2.84 -31.49
N SER A 584 -25.62 -2.73 -30.65
CA SER A 584 -24.51 -3.69 -30.67
C SER A 584 -25.00 -5.10 -30.31
N PHE A 585 -24.37 -6.11 -30.90
CA PHE A 585 -24.80 -7.49 -30.81
C PHE A 585 -24.68 -8.04 -29.38
N SER A 586 -23.66 -7.63 -28.61
CA SER A 586 -23.56 -7.87 -27.15
C SER A 586 -24.77 -7.34 -26.38
N THR A 587 -25.22 -6.12 -26.69
CA THR A 587 -26.38 -5.51 -26.03
C THR A 587 -27.67 -6.27 -26.35
N TRP A 588 -27.82 -6.71 -27.60
CA TRP A 588 -28.95 -7.51 -28.04
C TRP A 588 -28.94 -8.93 -27.43
N LEU A 589 -27.81 -9.63 -27.42
CA LEU A 589 -27.68 -10.99 -26.88
C LEU A 589 -28.14 -11.10 -25.42
N ARG A 590 -27.89 -10.07 -24.61
CA ARG A 590 -28.33 -9.99 -23.20
C ARG A 590 -29.86 -10.01 -23.03
N THR A 591 -30.61 -9.59 -24.04
CA THR A 591 -32.08 -9.54 -24.03
C THR A 591 -32.73 -10.45 -25.08
N ALA A 592 -31.93 -11.16 -25.89
CA ALA A 592 -32.38 -11.97 -27.01
C ALA A 592 -33.20 -13.21 -26.57
N PRO A 593 -34.39 -13.46 -27.18
CA PRO A 593 -35.11 -14.71 -27.07
C PRO A 593 -34.24 -15.91 -27.48
N VAL A 594 -34.34 -17.02 -26.76
CA VAL A 594 -33.48 -18.20 -26.95
C VAL A 594 -33.60 -18.76 -28.38
N GLU A 595 -34.80 -18.69 -28.94
CA GLU A 595 -35.17 -19.14 -30.27
C GLU A 595 -34.50 -18.30 -31.37
N ALA A 596 -34.26 -17.01 -31.09
CA ALA A 596 -33.68 -16.05 -32.03
C ALA A 596 -32.15 -16.02 -32.02
N ARG A 597 -31.50 -16.55 -30.97
CA ARG A 597 -30.04 -16.49 -30.80
C ARG A 597 -29.29 -17.23 -31.91
N ARG A 598 -29.60 -18.50 -32.16
CA ARG A 598 -28.86 -19.31 -33.15
C ARG A 598 -28.91 -18.72 -34.57
N PRO A 599 -30.06 -18.27 -35.11
CA PRO A 599 -30.09 -17.54 -36.39
C PRO A 599 -29.20 -16.29 -36.40
N ALA A 600 -29.21 -15.49 -35.33
CA ALA A 600 -28.37 -14.30 -35.23
C ALA A 600 -26.87 -14.65 -35.14
N LEU A 601 -26.52 -15.72 -34.42
CA LEU A 601 -25.15 -16.21 -34.30
C LEU A 601 -24.60 -16.76 -35.62
N LEU A 602 -25.45 -17.40 -36.45
CA LEU A 602 -25.07 -17.74 -37.83
C LEU A 602 -24.76 -16.48 -38.64
N SER A 603 -25.62 -15.46 -38.57
CA SER A 603 -25.38 -14.18 -39.27
C SER A 603 -24.13 -13.43 -38.75
N TYR A 604 -23.78 -13.59 -37.48
CA TYR A 604 -22.56 -13.06 -36.87
C TYR A 604 -21.30 -13.79 -37.35
N LEU A 605 -21.39 -15.11 -37.58
CA LEU A 605 -20.32 -15.88 -38.21
C LEU A 605 -20.22 -15.59 -39.72
N ASP A 606 -21.36 -15.42 -40.40
CA ASP A 606 -21.42 -15.03 -41.81
C ASP A 606 -20.73 -13.67 -42.04
N SER A 607 -20.95 -12.69 -41.16
CA SER A 607 -20.28 -11.38 -41.25
C SER A 607 -18.75 -11.46 -41.05
N ALA A 608 -18.24 -12.39 -40.22
CA ALA A 608 -16.80 -12.67 -40.16
C ALA A 608 -16.25 -13.24 -41.48
N PHE A 609 -17.03 -14.09 -42.17
CA PHE A 609 -16.67 -14.60 -43.49
C PHE A 609 -16.79 -13.57 -44.62
N GLU A 610 -17.55 -12.50 -44.45
CA GLU A 610 -17.64 -11.40 -45.41
C GLU A 610 -16.48 -10.38 -45.24
N LEU A 611 -15.99 -10.15 -44.02
CA LEU A 611 -14.86 -9.23 -43.76
C LEU A 611 -13.61 -9.52 -44.61
N ARG A 612 -13.27 -10.80 -44.83
CA ARG A 612 -12.10 -11.22 -45.64
C ARG A 612 -12.17 -10.80 -47.11
N ARG A 613 -13.33 -10.34 -47.59
CA ARG A 613 -13.54 -9.83 -48.96
C ARG A 613 -13.17 -8.37 -49.12
N LEU A 614 -13.03 -7.62 -48.02
CA LEU A 614 -12.64 -6.21 -48.06
C LEU A 614 -11.23 -6.05 -48.64
N GLU A 615 -11.12 -5.25 -49.71
CA GLU A 615 -9.82 -5.02 -50.35
C GLU A 615 -8.89 -4.23 -49.42
N VAL A 616 -7.60 -4.61 -49.41
CA VAL A 616 -6.54 -3.90 -48.69
C VAL A 616 -5.35 -3.63 -49.61
N PRO A 617 -4.67 -2.47 -49.46
CA PRO A 617 -3.44 -2.21 -50.20
C PRO A 617 -2.32 -3.18 -49.78
N ALA A 618 -1.83 -3.95 -50.75
CA ALA A 618 -0.70 -4.88 -50.71
C ALA A 618 -0.93 -6.32 -50.22
N SER A 619 -0.33 -7.25 -50.97
CA SER A 619 -0.25 -8.69 -50.72
C SER A 619 0.83 -9.04 -49.68
N VAL A 620 0.86 -8.34 -48.55
CA VAL A 620 1.96 -8.38 -47.57
C VAL A 620 1.41 -8.43 -46.15
N TRP A 621 1.99 -9.28 -45.29
CA TRP A 621 1.69 -9.34 -43.86
C TRP A 621 1.98 -7.99 -43.20
N ALA A 622 1.01 -7.38 -42.52
CA ALA A 622 1.18 -6.02 -42.01
C ALA A 622 0.35 -5.71 -40.76
N ARG A 623 0.83 -4.73 -39.99
CA ARG A 623 0.00 -3.93 -39.08
C ARG A 623 -0.25 -2.56 -39.75
N PRO A 624 -1.40 -2.33 -40.40
CA PRO A 624 -1.69 -1.09 -41.12
C PRO A 624 -1.98 0.13 -40.24
N PHE A 625 -2.44 -0.08 -39.00
CA PHE A 625 -2.88 1.00 -38.09
C PHE A 625 -2.09 1.02 -36.78
N GLY A 626 -1.98 2.21 -36.18
CA GLY A 626 -1.34 2.42 -34.87
C GLY A 626 -0.06 3.27 -34.93
N PRO A 627 0.75 3.25 -33.85
CA PRO A 627 1.89 4.18 -33.70
C PRO A 627 3.10 3.84 -34.59
N ASP A 628 3.22 2.59 -35.04
CA ASP A 628 4.31 2.11 -35.90
C ASP A 628 3.76 1.13 -36.96
N PRO A 629 3.12 1.65 -38.04
CA PRO A 629 2.59 0.82 -39.12
C PRO A 629 3.72 0.23 -39.96
N ARG A 630 3.72 -1.10 -40.14
CA ARG A 630 4.82 -1.81 -40.80
C ARG A 630 4.40 -3.14 -41.42
N SER A 631 5.16 -3.54 -42.44
CA SER A 631 5.08 -4.83 -43.10
C SER A 631 6.08 -5.84 -42.53
N PHE A 632 5.76 -7.12 -42.66
CA PHE A 632 6.54 -8.25 -42.18
C PHE A 632 6.78 -9.26 -43.32
N PRO A 633 7.92 -9.96 -43.33
CA PRO A 633 8.25 -10.90 -44.40
C PRO A 633 7.42 -12.19 -44.35
N THR A 634 6.92 -12.58 -43.17
CA THR A 634 6.14 -13.81 -42.95
C THR A 634 5.03 -13.58 -41.93
N PHE A 635 4.00 -14.43 -41.96
CA PHE A 635 2.92 -14.41 -40.98
C PHE A 635 3.44 -14.64 -39.55
N ALA A 636 4.35 -15.60 -39.37
CA ALA A 636 4.99 -15.84 -38.07
C ALA A 636 5.75 -14.62 -37.52
N ALA A 637 6.39 -13.82 -38.38
CA ALA A 637 7.05 -12.58 -37.94
C ALA A 637 6.06 -11.50 -37.46
N LEU A 638 4.90 -11.37 -38.12
CA LEU A 638 3.80 -10.50 -37.68
C LEU A 638 3.23 -10.97 -36.32
N VAL A 639 2.94 -12.27 -36.19
CA VAL A 639 2.40 -12.87 -34.96
C VAL A 639 3.39 -12.76 -33.79
N HIS A 640 4.68 -13.01 -34.03
CA HIS A 640 5.73 -12.82 -33.04
C HIS A 640 5.78 -11.37 -32.54
N ASP A 641 5.68 -10.36 -33.41
CA ASP A 641 5.68 -8.96 -32.98
C ASP A 641 4.45 -8.60 -32.13
N GLN A 642 3.26 -9.09 -32.51
CA GLN A 642 2.04 -8.90 -31.72
C GLN A 642 2.17 -9.50 -30.31
N LEU A 643 2.61 -10.76 -30.23
CA LEU A 643 2.73 -11.48 -28.96
C LEU A 643 3.89 -10.95 -28.09
N ALA A 644 5.02 -10.57 -28.68
CA ALA A 644 6.09 -9.87 -27.96
C ALA A 644 5.62 -8.50 -27.43
N GLY A 645 4.70 -7.83 -28.14
CA GLY A 645 4.01 -6.62 -27.68
C GLY A 645 3.10 -6.86 -26.48
N ALA A 646 2.31 -7.94 -26.52
CA ALA A 646 1.41 -8.34 -25.43
C ALA A 646 2.18 -8.79 -24.17
N LEU A 647 3.19 -9.66 -24.32
CA LEU A 647 4.00 -10.17 -23.20
C LEU A 647 4.64 -9.07 -22.34
N ARG A 648 4.94 -7.89 -22.92
CA ARG A 648 5.47 -6.73 -22.15
C ARG A 648 4.43 -6.04 -21.26
N ARG A 649 3.14 -6.31 -21.45
CA ARG A 649 2.02 -5.73 -20.67
C ARG A 649 1.43 -6.72 -19.65
N ILE A 650 1.59 -8.03 -19.89
CA ILE A 650 1.08 -9.10 -19.01
C ILE A 650 1.85 -9.13 -17.69
N ASP A 651 1.12 -9.23 -16.57
CA ASP A 651 1.73 -9.59 -15.29
C ASP A 651 1.97 -11.10 -15.22
N HIS A 652 3.22 -11.51 -15.45
CA HIS A 652 3.67 -12.89 -15.42
C HIS A 652 3.43 -13.61 -14.07
N VAL A 653 3.15 -12.90 -12.98
CA VAL A 653 2.73 -13.51 -11.70
C VAL A 653 1.35 -14.16 -11.81
N PHE A 654 0.45 -13.59 -12.61
CA PHE A 654 -0.92 -14.07 -12.76
C PHE A 654 -1.11 -15.01 -13.96
N PHE A 655 -0.27 -14.88 -15.01
CA PHE A 655 -0.28 -15.74 -16.19
C PHE A 655 1.14 -16.21 -16.59
N PRO A 656 1.76 -17.15 -15.84
CA PRO A 656 3.12 -17.60 -16.08
C PRO A 656 3.30 -18.43 -17.37
N GLU A 657 2.23 -19.04 -17.90
CA GLU A 657 2.29 -19.87 -19.10
C GLU A 657 2.42 -19.04 -20.40
N ALA A 658 2.12 -17.73 -20.36
CA ALA A 658 1.97 -16.86 -21.52
C ALA A 658 3.17 -16.88 -22.49
N GLU A 659 4.41 -16.86 -21.97
CA GLU A 659 5.63 -16.89 -22.80
C GLU A 659 5.84 -18.25 -23.50
N THR A 660 5.38 -19.34 -22.89
CA THR A 660 5.45 -20.67 -23.51
C THR A 660 4.39 -20.82 -24.58
N TRP A 661 3.17 -20.35 -24.33
CA TRP A 661 2.10 -20.32 -25.32
C TRP A 661 2.43 -19.40 -26.49
N ALA A 662 3.04 -18.23 -26.25
CA ALA A 662 3.45 -17.32 -27.31
C ALA A 662 4.44 -17.99 -28.29
N ARG A 663 5.44 -18.70 -27.77
CA ARG A 663 6.40 -19.46 -28.59
C ARG A 663 5.72 -20.57 -29.38
N GLN A 664 4.88 -21.38 -28.73
CA GLN A 664 4.11 -22.43 -29.41
C GLN A 664 3.25 -21.88 -30.56
N VAL A 665 2.57 -20.74 -30.36
CA VAL A 665 1.77 -20.10 -31.42
C VAL A 665 2.67 -19.65 -32.58
N VAL A 666 3.81 -18.99 -32.31
CA VAL A 666 4.75 -18.55 -33.35
C VAL A 666 5.33 -19.71 -34.15
N ASP A 667 5.69 -20.81 -33.47
CA ASP A 667 6.20 -22.02 -34.10
C ASP A 667 5.12 -22.67 -34.97
N GLU A 668 3.89 -22.86 -34.44
CA GLU A 668 2.75 -23.42 -35.17
C GLU A 668 2.38 -22.58 -36.41
N VAL A 669 2.23 -21.25 -36.28
CA VAL A 669 1.91 -20.40 -37.45
C VAL A 669 3.06 -20.27 -38.45
N GLY A 670 4.27 -20.75 -38.12
CA GLY A 670 5.38 -20.90 -39.07
C GLY A 670 5.10 -21.93 -40.17
N GLU A 671 4.26 -22.93 -39.89
CA GLU A 671 3.83 -23.95 -40.84
C GLU A 671 2.54 -23.57 -41.61
N ARG A 672 1.91 -22.44 -41.24
CA ARG A 672 0.63 -21.99 -41.81
C ARG A 672 0.83 -21.33 -43.17
N VAL A 673 0.33 -21.99 -44.22
CA VAL A 673 0.13 -21.37 -45.55
C VAL A 673 -1.25 -20.73 -45.58
N ALA A 674 -1.30 -19.40 -45.73
CA ALA A 674 -2.51 -18.59 -45.89
C ALA A 674 -2.22 -17.39 -46.80
N GLU A 675 -3.26 -16.81 -47.40
CA GLU A 675 -3.14 -15.53 -48.10
C GLU A 675 -3.36 -14.35 -47.13
N PRO A 676 -2.55 -13.28 -47.20
CA PRO A 676 -2.78 -12.07 -46.41
C PRO A 676 -4.10 -11.40 -46.82
N ARG A 677 -5.05 -11.30 -45.88
CA ARG A 677 -6.35 -10.61 -46.03
C ARG A 677 -6.56 -9.64 -44.85
N LEU A 678 -7.55 -8.76 -44.95
CA LEU A 678 -7.96 -7.93 -43.80
C LEU A 678 -8.47 -8.84 -42.67
N VAL A 679 -7.99 -8.57 -41.46
CA VAL A 679 -8.40 -9.23 -40.21
C VAL A 679 -8.66 -8.15 -39.17
N HIS A 680 -9.88 -8.08 -38.64
CA HIS A 680 -10.25 -7.14 -37.57
C HIS A 680 -9.41 -7.36 -36.32
N ALA A 681 -9.14 -8.64 -35.99
CA ALA A 681 -8.33 -9.13 -34.87
C ALA A 681 -8.83 -8.74 -33.46
N ASP A 682 -9.99 -8.08 -33.42
CA ASP A 682 -10.79 -7.76 -32.23
C ASP A 682 -12.27 -7.96 -32.57
N TYR A 683 -12.58 -9.12 -33.17
CA TYR A 683 -13.92 -9.45 -33.66
C TYR A 683 -14.73 -10.16 -32.58
N PHE A 684 -15.50 -9.39 -31.82
CA PHE A 684 -16.38 -9.89 -30.76
C PHE A 684 -17.76 -9.20 -30.82
N PRO A 685 -18.81 -9.70 -30.11
CA PRO A 685 -20.17 -9.17 -30.22
C PRO A 685 -20.36 -7.70 -29.81
N GLY A 686 -19.41 -7.07 -29.10
CA GLY A 686 -19.45 -5.63 -28.83
C GLY A 686 -19.19 -4.76 -30.05
N ASN A 687 -18.34 -5.24 -30.97
CA ASN A 687 -17.92 -4.52 -32.19
C ASN A 687 -18.84 -4.76 -33.40
N THR A 688 -19.84 -5.64 -33.27
CA THR A 688 -20.82 -5.93 -34.33
C THR A 688 -22.22 -5.43 -33.99
N TYR A 689 -23.05 -5.17 -35.01
CA TYR A 689 -24.36 -4.53 -34.88
C TYR A 689 -25.43 -5.33 -35.61
N VAL A 690 -26.56 -5.50 -34.93
CA VAL A 690 -27.68 -6.34 -35.38
C VAL A 690 -28.89 -5.49 -35.74
N SER A 691 -29.43 -5.75 -36.93
CA SER A 691 -30.67 -5.16 -37.45
C SER A 691 -31.70 -6.25 -37.71
N THR A 692 -32.98 -5.89 -37.73
CA THR A 692 -34.05 -6.84 -38.05
C THR A 692 -34.44 -6.70 -39.52
N VAL A 693 -34.28 -7.77 -40.30
CA VAL A 693 -34.69 -7.85 -41.71
C VAL A 693 -35.78 -8.91 -41.82
N ASP A 694 -36.97 -8.54 -42.30
CA ASP A 694 -38.14 -9.42 -42.44
C ASP A 694 -38.51 -10.22 -41.17
N GLY A 695 -38.25 -9.63 -40.00
CA GLY A 695 -38.49 -10.25 -38.68
C GLY A 695 -37.33 -11.12 -38.15
N VAL A 696 -36.26 -11.31 -38.93
CA VAL A 696 -35.08 -12.10 -38.54
C VAL A 696 -33.96 -11.15 -38.07
N PRO A 697 -33.27 -11.44 -36.94
CA PRO A 697 -32.06 -10.71 -36.54
C PRO A 697 -30.90 -11.05 -37.47
N VAL A 698 -30.33 -10.03 -38.13
CA VAL A 698 -29.21 -10.14 -39.06
C VAL A 698 -28.12 -9.16 -38.62
N VAL A 699 -26.93 -9.69 -38.36
CA VAL A 699 -25.73 -8.90 -38.08
C VAL A 699 -25.18 -8.40 -39.40
N ARG A 700 -25.13 -7.08 -39.57
CA ARG A 700 -24.59 -6.43 -40.77
C ARG A 700 -23.57 -5.34 -40.46
N GLY A 701 -23.62 -4.71 -39.29
CA GLY A 701 -22.63 -3.72 -38.93
C GLY A 701 -21.39 -4.35 -38.30
N VAL A 702 -20.20 -3.91 -38.71
CA VAL A 702 -18.93 -4.17 -38.02
C VAL A 702 -18.23 -2.83 -37.86
N ALA A 703 -17.87 -2.46 -36.63
CA ALA A 703 -17.20 -1.20 -36.29
C ALA A 703 -15.94 -1.43 -35.45
N ASP A 704 -15.21 -0.35 -35.19
CA ASP A 704 -14.07 -0.33 -34.25
C ASP A 704 -12.78 -1.02 -34.71
N PHE A 705 -12.48 -0.91 -36.02
CA PHE A 705 -11.11 -1.19 -36.49
C PHE A 705 -10.12 -0.26 -35.78
N SER A 706 -9.06 -0.86 -35.26
CA SER A 706 -8.17 -0.26 -34.25
C SER A 706 -6.72 -0.66 -34.53
N PRO A 707 -5.74 -0.29 -33.68
CA PRO A 707 -4.36 -0.81 -33.80
C PRO A 707 -4.24 -2.33 -33.70
N HIS A 708 -5.31 -3.05 -33.32
CA HIS A 708 -5.38 -4.50 -33.36
C HIS A 708 -5.50 -5.04 -34.80
N THR A 709 -6.18 -4.33 -35.69
CA THR A 709 -6.48 -4.76 -37.07
C THR A 709 -5.22 -5.01 -37.91
N LEU A 710 -5.23 -6.12 -38.65
CA LEU A 710 -4.07 -6.68 -39.36
C LEU A 710 -4.36 -6.92 -40.85
N ILE A 711 -3.27 -7.10 -41.61
CA ILE A 711 -3.30 -7.90 -42.84
C ILE A 711 -2.66 -9.25 -42.49
N ALA A 712 -3.50 -10.27 -42.28
CA ALA A 712 -3.17 -11.56 -41.64
C ALA A 712 -4.02 -12.72 -42.22
N ASP A 713 -3.98 -13.90 -41.59
CA ASP A 713 -4.82 -15.05 -41.96
C ASP A 713 -6.30 -14.77 -41.62
N PRO A 714 -7.23 -14.73 -42.61
CA PRO A 714 -8.64 -14.47 -42.36
C PRO A 714 -9.32 -15.47 -41.43
N LEU A 715 -8.72 -16.64 -41.20
CA LEU A 715 -9.22 -17.63 -40.24
C LEU A 715 -9.16 -17.11 -38.79
N MET A 716 -8.36 -16.09 -38.49
CA MET A 716 -8.26 -15.47 -37.16
C MET A 716 -9.60 -14.88 -36.69
N ASP A 717 -10.30 -14.11 -37.53
CA ASP A 717 -11.62 -13.54 -37.16
C ASP A 717 -12.71 -14.61 -37.10
N VAL A 718 -12.66 -15.62 -37.98
CA VAL A 718 -13.61 -16.75 -37.98
C VAL A 718 -13.48 -17.56 -36.69
N ALA A 719 -12.26 -17.86 -36.25
CA ALA A 719 -12.01 -18.48 -34.96
C ALA A 719 -12.40 -17.52 -33.82
N GLY A 720 -11.95 -16.26 -33.90
CA GLY A 720 -12.20 -15.18 -32.94
C GLY A 720 -13.68 -14.98 -32.62
N ALA A 721 -14.55 -15.06 -33.64
CA ALA A 721 -15.99 -14.98 -33.50
C ALA A 721 -16.54 -15.96 -32.44
N SER A 722 -16.04 -17.21 -32.43
CA SER A 722 -16.43 -18.23 -31.44
C SER A 722 -15.64 -18.13 -30.13
N ILE A 723 -14.37 -17.72 -30.18
CA ILE A 723 -13.46 -17.65 -29.03
C ILE A 723 -13.84 -16.48 -28.09
N LEU A 724 -13.91 -15.27 -28.63
CA LEU A 724 -14.16 -14.05 -27.84
C LEU A 724 -15.62 -13.95 -27.38
N MET A 725 -16.53 -14.65 -28.05
CA MET A 725 -17.92 -14.82 -27.62
C MET A 725 -18.03 -15.47 -26.23
N GLU A 726 -17.11 -16.36 -25.83
CA GLU A 726 -17.13 -16.98 -24.49
C GLU A 726 -17.04 -15.96 -23.33
N LEU A 727 -16.66 -14.72 -23.61
CA LEU A 727 -16.56 -13.62 -22.64
C LEU A 727 -17.88 -12.83 -22.45
N GLU A 728 -18.92 -13.10 -23.26
CA GLU A 728 -20.19 -12.38 -23.16
C GLU A 728 -21.00 -12.79 -21.91
N PRO A 729 -21.47 -11.84 -21.08
CA PRO A 729 -22.07 -12.14 -19.79
C PRO A 729 -23.58 -12.43 -19.91
N TYR A 730 -23.95 -13.53 -20.59
CA TYR A 730 -25.34 -14.01 -20.65
C TYR A 730 -25.47 -15.53 -20.37
N PRO A 731 -26.61 -16.01 -19.84
CA PRO A 731 -26.80 -17.44 -19.57
C PRO A 731 -26.89 -18.27 -20.85
N GLY A 732 -26.05 -19.31 -20.94
CA GLY A 732 -25.94 -20.21 -22.11
C GLY A 732 -24.79 -19.87 -23.08
N VAL A 733 -23.97 -18.86 -22.78
CA VAL A 733 -22.89 -18.41 -23.66
C VAL A 733 -21.87 -19.49 -24.02
N VAL A 734 -21.52 -20.38 -23.08
CA VAL A 734 -20.51 -21.44 -23.31
C VAL A 734 -21.06 -22.51 -24.24
N GLU A 735 -22.34 -22.86 -24.11
CA GLU A 735 -23.03 -23.80 -24.98
C GLU A 735 -23.21 -23.22 -26.39
N ASP A 736 -23.62 -21.94 -26.50
CA ASP A 736 -23.78 -21.25 -27.77
C ASP A 736 -22.44 -21.05 -28.49
N ALA A 737 -21.37 -20.69 -27.77
CA ALA A 737 -20.02 -20.49 -28.32
C ALA A 737 -19.39 -21.82 -28.80
N ARG A 738 -19.58 -22.93 -28.06
CA ARG A 738 -19.16 -24.27 -28.51
C ARG A 738 -19.93 -24.70 -29.76
N TRP A 739 -21.24 -24.48 -29.80
CA TRP A 739 -22.03 -24.76 -30.99
C TRP A 739 -21.58 -23.91 -32.19
N LEU A 740 -21.24 -22.63 -31.97
CA LEU A 740 -20.72 -21.75 -33.01
C LEU A 740 -19.33 -22.18 -33.50
N TRP A 741 -18.47 -22.64 -32.59
CA TRP A 741 -17.16 -23.24 -32.90
C TRP A 741 -17.32 -24.47 -33.79
N ASP A 742 -18.23 -25.39 -33.45
CA ASP A 742 -18.47 -26.61 -34.24
C ASP A 742 -18.99 -26.27 -35.65
N VAL A 743 -19.94 -25.32 -35.77
CA VAL A 743 -20.46 -24.83 -37.06
C VAL A 743 -19.36 -24.13 -37.88
N ALA A 744 -18.51 -23.32 -37.24
CA ALA A 744 -17.39 -22.68 -37.91
C ALA A 744 -16.37 -23.72 -38.41
N ALA A 745 -16.05 -24.73 -37.60
CA ALA A 745 -15.14 -25.83 -37.94
C ALA A 745 -15.67 -26.67 -39.11
N GLU A 746 -16.97 -26.98 -39.13
CA GLU A 746 -17.61 -27.69 -40.25
C GLU A 746 -17.51 -26.88 -41.56
N ARG A 747 -17.76 -25.57 -41.50
CA ARG A 747 -17.75 -24.67 -42.66
C ARG A 747 -16.35 -24.43 -43.26
N VAL A 748 -15.29 -24.43 -42.45
CA VAL A 748 -13.91 -24.27 -42.95
C VAL A 748 -13.25 -25.60 -43.32
N GLY A 749 -13.76 -26.72 -42.80
CA GLY A 749 -13.20 -28.06 -43.00
C GLY A 749 -12.10 -28.41 -42.01
N ALA A 750 -11.85 -29.72 -41.83
CA ALA A 750 -10.99 -30.24 -40.76
C ALA A 750 -9.53 -29.74 -40.78
N ASP A 751 -8.96 -29.56 -41.98
CA ASP A 751 -7.57 -29.09 -42.16
C ASP A 751 -7.36 -27.62 -41.77
N GLU A 752 -8.43 -26.83 -41.81
CA GLU A 752 -8.47 -25.43 -41.38
C GLU A 752 -8.84 -25.35 -39.90
N ALA A 753 -9.87 -26.08 -39.47
CA ALA A 753 -10.40 -26.07 -38.11
C ALA A 753 -9.35 -26.38 -37.02
N ARG A 754 -8.32 -27.19 -37.33
CA ARG A 754 -7.21 -27.47 -36.40
C ARG A 754 -6.51 -26.20 -35.87
N TRP A 755 -6.43 -25.15 -36.70
CA TRP A 755 -5.80 -23.87 -36.36
C TRP A 755 -6.60 -23.03 -35.37
N PHE A 756 -7.89 -23.32 -35.15
CA PHE A 756 -8.69 -22.62 -34.14
C PHE A 756 -8.07 -22.77 -32.72
N THR A 757 -7.41 -23.90 -32.45
CA THR A 757 -6.70 -24.11 -31.17
C THR A 757 -5.49 -23.19 -31.02
N THR A 758 -4.71 -23.02 -32.11
CA THR A 758 -3.60 -22.06 -32.19
C THR A 758 -4.10 -20.63 -32.00
N TYR A 759 -5.22 -20.25 -32.65
CA TYR A 759 -5.80 -18.92 -32.48
C TYR A 759 -6.46 -18.69 -31.11
N ARG A 760 -6.99 -19.72 -30.45
CA ARG A 760 -7.43 -19.64 -29.04
C ARG A 760 -6.26 -19.30 -28.11
N ARG A 761 -5.08 -19.91 -28.31
CA ARG A 761 -3.86 -19.54 -27.57
C ARG A 761 -3.37 -18.14 -27.94
N TYR A 762 -3.41 -17.76 -29.22
CA TYR A 762 -3.06 -16.40 -29.68
C TYR A 762 -3.87 -15.34 -28.92
N TYR A 763 -5.19 -15.41 -28.95
CA TYR A 763 -6.06 -14.44 -28.27
C TYR A 763 -5.89 -14.47 -26.76
N SER A 764 -5.71 -15.65 -26.16
CA SER A 764 -5.44 -15.79 -24.71
C SER A 764 -4.21 -15.02 -24.27
N VAL A 765 -3.12 -15.05 -25.06
CA VAL A 765 -1.91 -14.29 -24.77
C VAL A 765 -2.06 -12.83 -25.18
N TYR A 766 -2.65 -12.55 -26.34
CA TYR A 766 -2.70 -11.20 -26.90
C TYR A 766 -3.48 -10.19 -26.05
N PHE A 767 -4.61 -10.65 -25.48
CA PHE A 767 -5.43 -9.91 -24.53
C PHE A 767 -5.15 -10.31 -23.06
N GLY A 768 -4.03 -10.98 -22.79
CA GLY A 768 -3.67 -11.49 -21.46
C GLY A 768 -3.34 -10.41 -20.42
N ASP A 769 -3.39 -9.13 -20.80
CA ASP A 769 -3.35 -7.98 -19.90
C ASP A 769 -4.74 -7.52 -19.40
N ASP A 770 -5.83 -8.03 -19.97
CA ASP A 770 -7.19 -7.80 -19.45
C ASP A 770 -7.50 -8.73 -18.24
N PRO A 771 -7.89 -8.17 -17.07
CA PRO A 771 -8.26 -8.95 -15.88
C PRO A 771 -9.41 -9.95 -16.06
N LEU A 772 -10.26 -9.79 -17.08
CA LEU A 772 -11.35 -10.72 -17.43
C LEU A 772 -10.86 -11.89 -18.28
N VAL A 773 -9.85 -11.68 -19.11
CA VAL A 773 -9.29 -12.69 -20.02
C VAL A 773 -8.40 -13.68 -19.28
N VAL A 774 -7.59 -13.23 -18.30
CA VAL A 774 -6.67 -14.12 -17.56
C VAL A 774 -7.38 -15.30 -16.86
N PRO A 775 -8.50 -15.12 -16.13
CA PRO A 775 -9.25 -16.24 -15.57
C PRO A 775 -9.79 -17.18 -16.64
N TRP A 776 -10.38 -16.64 -17.72
CA TRP A 776 -10.91 -17.43 -18.84
C TRP A 776 -9.83 -18.28 -19.51
N ALA A 777 -8.69 -17.69 -19.87
CA ALA A 777 -7.54 -18.39 -20.46
C ALA A 777 -7.02 -19.52 -19.55
N ARG A 778 -7.06 -19.32 -18.23
CA ARG A 778 -6.68 -20.33 -17.24
C ARG A 778 -7.71 -21.44 -17.02
N GLU A 779 -9.00 -21.19 -17.28
CA GLU A 779 -9.98 -22.29 -17.31
C GLU A 779 -9.78 -23.19 -18.54
N GLN A 780 -9.29 -22.65 -19.67
CA GLN A 780 -8.89 -23.47 -20.84
C GLN A 780 -7.71 -24.42 -20.51
N LEU A 781 -6.80 -24.03 -19.62
CA LEU A 781 -5.68 -24.87 -19.14
C LEU A 781 -6.14 -26.07 -18.30
N ALA A 782 -7.28 -25.97 -17.61
CA ALA A 782 -7.73 -27.00 -16.66
C ALA A 782 -8.42 -28.20 -17.35
N GLY A 783 -8.73 -28.10 -18.64
CA GLY A 783 -9.66 -28.99 -19.32
C GLY A 783 -11.10 -28.83 -18.82
N PRO A 784 -12.08 -29.54 -19.41
CA PRO A 784 -13.45 -29.51 -18.93
C PRO A 784 -13.50 -30.07 -17.49
N ARG A 785 -14.01 -29.27 -16.55
CA ARG A 785 -14.37 -29.76 -15.21
C ARG A 785 -15.43 -30.86 -15.37
N ALA A 786 -15.14 -32.03 -14.82
CA ALA A 786 -16.08 -33.16 -14.69
C ALA A 786 -17.16 -32.89 -13.63
#